data_AF-A0AA94HKA2-F1
#
_entry.id   AF-A0AA94HKA2-F1
#
_cell.length_a   1.000
_cell.length_b   1.000
_cell.length_c   1.000
_cell.angle_alpha   90.00
_cell.angle_beta   90.00
_cell.angle_gamma   90.00
#
_symmetry.space_group_name_H-M   'P 1'
#
loop_
_entity.id
_entity.type
_entity.pdbx_description
1 polymer ?
#
loop_
_entity_poly.entity_id
_entity_poly.type
_entity_poly.pdbx_seq_one_letter_code
_entity_poly.pdbx_strand_id
1 'polypeptide(L)'
;MSASELLRRGARRRQPDRDPGRAPALGSRQRPERASARSSTAQAGTVETIALAVLPIAWLWSAITVLGEAWLWPVVAAVATMTIAASLVRAVWPPLVASAAAALAGVAWVTGLTAPEQAILGIVPTPEAVLESLAVLNQGVIDIAWAQSTPLDATGAVLAVIVAAAVAVTVMTDVLGHGLRVPAVAVVVAAAPLLLPIAFRIDVPWWHALPGVIATAAVLVAPAIDERAAQPRGWVAPVALVAAAAVLSAAVPLVAPSPRESEFDLPTFQELFTPATPVLSTRIDLGDELRRPADRPVFTYSTTDGDPIVSRLMTLPEAGPEGFVALEPQPGSPQELVEGAGLGEPVRMTVRMGDVRAESLPTPERVAGLQAREGSSWDDANDALRISADVETRELEYTATGTRSLPLDQLPADAGSSGHDPYLAMPEAAAAIVTQGAALVDEGMSAAQRVQAVHGFMTEGLWNYSEQLDLPGFAGAGGDGWEALAGFLETRSGYCVHYASATAGLLRGAGVPARVVIGFLPGSDISGGWAVSTNDMHAWAEAWIDGAGWVRVETTPGAGTGVASPEGAEITQSPTPEPTPSETPEETAPPTASPTPSTAPTAPAPSDSAAPGAPSPGDGITIDPALLRALLIGLGVLLVLALPAIVRAVQRAVRLRRGATGGWAELRATLADLGTLLPASATPGQLQAALASRVEPAAAAAADRVRLTAERAAFDAGPRDRGVVDADVRTVRQALAAGAPWWRRTLAAVLPRSLAGIVARDDDEG
;
A
#
# COMPACT_ATOMS: atom_id res chain seq x y z
N MET A 1 22.91 14.83 69.61
CA MET A 1 23.62 15.64 70.62
C MET A 1 23.27 17.10 70.33
N SER A 2 22.28 17.64 71.05
CA SER A 2 22.46 18.49 72.25
C SER A 2 22.67 19.95 71.81
N ALA A 3 21.91 20.97 72.22
CA ALA A 3 20.96 21.14 73.32
C ALA A 3 20.02 22.31 72.92
N SER A 4 18.68 22.26 73.04
CA SER A 4 17.93 22.51 74.28
C SER A 4 18.70 23.47 75.21
N GLU A 5 18.28 24.71 75.41
CA GLU A 5 17.15 25.08 76.27
C GLU A 5 17.47 26.51 76.77
N LEU A 6 16.47 27.19 77.37
CA LEU A 6 16.64 28.37 78.25
C LEU A 6 16.83 29.73 77.52
N LEU A 7 16.08 30.81 77.72
CA LEU A 7 15.10 31.20 78.74
C LEU A 7 14.31 32.44 78.25
N ARG A 8 12.99 32.39 78.47
CA ARG A 8 12.13 33.46 79.03
C ARG A 8 12.13 34.88 78.43
N ARG A 9 10.97 35.19 77.85
CA ARG A 9 9.99 36.22 78.27
C ARG A 9 10.54 37.50 78.94
N GLY A 10 10.27 38.63 78.31
CA GLY A 10 10.20 39.95 78.95
C GLY A 10 10.06 41.06 77.90
N ALA A 11 8.87 41.28 77.34
CA ALA A 11 7.87 42.23 77.84
C ALA A 11 8.18 43.71 77.52
N ARG A 12 7.25 44.29 76.74
CA ARG A 12 6.73 45.68 76.82
C ARG A 12 7.64 46.78 76.28
N ARG A 13 7.26 47.32 75.11
CA ARG A 13 6.49 48.58 74.96
C ARG A 13 7.22 49.79 75.53
N ARG A 14 7.77 50.64 74.63
CA ARG A 14 7.59 52.10 74.66
C ARG A 14 7.65 52.65 73.24
N GLN A 15 6.52 53.20 72.81
CA GLN A 15 6.43 54.31 71.86
C GLN A 15 5.70 55.42 72.65
N PRO A 16 6.23 56.64 72.65
CA PRO A 16 5.70 57.70 71.79
C PRO A 16 6.89 58.46 71.14
N ASP A 17 6.77 59.18 70.03
CA ASP A 17 5.95 60.37 69.90
C ASP A 17 5.81 60.79 68.42
N ARG A 18 4.82 61.66 68.19
CA ARG A 18 4.34 62.16 66.90
C ARG A 18 5.29 63.21 66.31
N ASP A 19 5.44 63.22 64.97
CA ASP A 19 5.14 64.41 64.16
C ASP A 19 4.84 64.02 62.70
N PRO A 20 3.94 64.74 61.99
CA PRO A 20 3.35 64.33 60.72
C PRO A 20 4.09 64.93 59.52
N GLY A 21 3.95 64.30 58.37
CA GLY A 21 4.24 64.94 57.08
C GLY A 21 5.45 64.39 56.35
N ARG A 22 5.29 63.20 55.76
CA ARG A 22 5.94 62.85 54.49
C ARG A 22 5.04 61.91 53.69
N ALA A 23 4.96 62.18 52.40
CA ALA A 23 4.13 61.50 51.39
C ALA A 23 4.26 59.95 51.40
N PRO A 24 3.33 59.25 50.73
CA PRO A 24 3.83 58.50 49.59
C PRO A 24 2.88 58.47 48.38
N ALA A 25 3.48 58.65 47.22
CA ALA A 25 3.00 58.12 45.96
C ALA A 25 3.55 56.68 45.79
N LEU A 26 2.75 55.87 45.08
CA LEU A 26 3.10 54.68 44.31
C LEU A 26 3.44 53.38 45.07
N GLY A 27 2.62 52.35 44.82
CA GLY A 27 3.01 50.96 45.08
C GLY A 27 1.91 50.00 45.53
N SER A 28 0.65 50.14 45.10
CA SER A 28 -0.31 49.03 45.27
C SER A 28 0.07 47.89 44.32
N ARG A 29 0.74 46.86 44.86
CA ARG A 29 0.85 45.55 44.22
C ARG A 29 -0.56 45.03 43.95
N GLN A 30 -1.03 45.18 42.70
CA GLN A 30 -2.16 44.41 42.20
C GLN A 30 -1.75 42.93 42.24
N ARG A 31 -2.41 42.21 43.13
CA ARG A 31 -2.48 40.76 43.15
C ARG A 31 -3.06 40.36 41.77
N PRO A 32 -2.39 39.54 40.95
CA PRO A 32 -3.00 39.12 39.69
C PRO A 32 -4.21 38.27 40.06
N GLU A 33 -5.40 38.78 39.77
CA GLU A 33 -6.60 37.95 39.68
C GLU A 33 -6.25 36.83 38.72
N ARG A 34 -6.23 35.60 39.24
CA ARG A 34 -6.23 34.40 38.41
C ARG A 34 -7.51 34.49 37.59
N ALA A 35 -7.38 34.99 36.36
CA ALA A 35 -8.34 34.77 35.32
C ALA A 35 -8.57 33.26 35.29
N SER A 36 -9.75 32.83 35.76
CA SER A 36 -10.17 31.45 35.60
C SER A 36 -10.15 31.21 34.10
N ALA A 37 -9.12 30.50 33.62
CA ALA A 37 -9.11 29.89 32.32
C ALA A 37 -10.27 28.91 32.30
N ARG A 38 -11.47 29.41 32.00
CA ARG A 38 -12.56 28.58 31.51
C ARG A 38 -11.99 27.98 30.24
N SER A 39 -11.66 26.69 30.31
CA SER A 39 -11.42 25.87 29.16
C SER A 39 -12.67 25.97 28.28
N SER A 40 -12.68 26.95 27.37
CA SER A 40 -13.53 26.85 26.20
C SER A 40 -13.05 25.59 25.52
N THR A 41 -13.89 24.57 25.51
CA THR A 41 -13.72 23.41 24.64
C THR A 41 -13.65 23.96 23.22
N ALA A 42 -12.43 24.27 22.76
CA ALA A 42 -12.16 24.66 21.40
C ALA A 42 -12.71 23.53 20.53
N GLN A 43 -13.77 23.83 19.79
CA GLN A 43 -14.25 22.95 18.75
C GLN A 43 -13.15 22.91 17.71
N ALA A 44 -12.79 21.71 17.26
CA ALA A 44 -11.85 21.53 16.17
C ALA A 44 -12.32 22.33 14.96
N GLY A 45 -11.41 23.08 14.33
CA GLY A 45 -11.76 23.91 13.20
C GLY A 45 -12.07 23.09 11.94
N THR A 46 -12.71 23.73 10.98
CA THR A 46 -13.09 23.08 9.71
C THR A 46 -11.85 22.74 8.89
N VAL A 47 -10.79 23.56 8.99
CA VAL A 47 -9.50 23.33 8.32
C VAL A 47 -8.78 22.13 8.94
N GLU A 48 -8.72 22.06 10.27
CA GLU A 48 -8.16 20.91 10.99
C GLU A 48 -8.87 19.59 10.65
N THR A 49 -10.20 19.62 10.52
CA THR A 49 -10.99 18.43 10.19
C THR A 49 -10.73 17.95 8.76
N ILE A 50 -10.63 18.86 7.79
CA ILE A 50 -10.32 18.52 6.40
C ILE A 50 -8.87 18.04 6.28
N ALA A 51 -7.93 18.72 6.92
CA ALA A 51 -6.51 18.36 6.87
C ALA A 51 -6.27 16.94 7.41
N LEU A 52 -6.90 16.60 8.55
CA LEU A 52 -6.80 15.25 9.13
C LEU A 52 -7.47 14.18 8.27
N ALA A 53 -8.53 14.51 7.52
CA ALA A 53 -9.20 13.59 6.60
C ALA A 53 -8.39 13.32 5.32
N VAL A 54 -7.72 14.34 4.78
CA VAL A 54 -6.90 14.21 3.57
C VAL A 54 -5.60 13.45 3.85
N LEU A 55 -5.11 13.49 5.10
CA LEU A 55 -3.81 12.97 5.48
C LEU A 55 -3.59 11.47 5.18
N PRO A 56 -4.49 10.52 5.53
CA PRO A 56 -4.31 9.11 5.19
C PRO A 56 -4.29 8.85 3.68
N ILE A 57 -5.15 9.55 2.92
CA ILE A 57 -5.23 9.42 1.45
C ILE A 57 -3.93 9.92 0.81
N ALA A 58 -3.43 11.05 1.30
CA ALA A 58 -2.24 11.69 0.78
C ALA A 58 -0.96 10.87 1.04
N TRP A 59 -0.88 10.17 2.18
CA TRP A 59 0.20 9.22 2.42
C TRP A 59 0.00 7.90 1.65
N LEU A 60 -1.23 7.42 1.46
CA LEU A 60 -1.47 6.23 0.65
C LEU A 60 -1.05 6.41 -0.82
N TRP A 61 -1.04 7.66 -1.33
CA TRP A 61 -0.48 7.98 -2.65
C TRP A 61 0.99 7.58 -2.80
N SER A 62 1.79 7.56 -1.72
CA SER A 62 3.19 7.11 -1.83
C SER A 62 3.32 5.63 -2.21
N ALA A 63 2.24 4.87 -2.08
CA ALA A 63 2.16 3.45 -2.45
C ALA A 63 1.54 3.25 -3.84
N ILE A 64 1.35 4.29 -4.66
CA ILE A 64 0.71 4.17 -5.99
C ILE A 64 1.48 3.26 -6.96
N THR A 65 2.81 3.24 -6.87
CA THR A 65 3.65 2.32 -7.65
C THR A 65 3.46 0.86 -7.24
N VAL A 66 3.11 0.62 -5.97
CA VAL A 66 2.81 -0.71 -5.44
C VAL A 66 1.37 -1.09 -5.74
N LEU A 67 0.40 -0.20 -5.55
CA LEU A 67 -1.03 -0.53 -5.50
C LEU A 67 -1.82 -0.21 -6.80
N GLY A 68 -1.19 0.43 -7.78
CA GLY A 68 -1.87 0.95 -8.97
C GLY A 68 -2.85 2.08 -8.64
N GLU A 69 -3.84 2.32 -9.50
CA GLU A 69 -4.79 3.46 -9.35
C GLU A 69 -6.19 3.05 -8.86
N ALA A 70 -6.54 1.77 -8.91
CA ALA A 70 -7.91 1.30 -8.72
C ALA A 70 -8.47 1.55 -7.30
N TRP A 71 -7.59 1.68 -6.29
CA TRP A 71 -7.98 1.94 -4.90
C TRP A 71 -8.39 3.39 -4.62
N LEU A 72 -8.00 4.35 -5.47
CA LEU A 72 -8.08 5.78 -5.16
C LEU A 72 -9.52 6.22 -4.88
N TRP A 73 -10.44 5.95 -5.81
CA TRP A 73 -11.83 6.40 -5.70
C TRP A 73 -12.61 5.71 -4.57
N PRO A 74 -12.52 4.39 -4.38
CA PRO A 74 -13.11 3.72 -3.22
C PRO A 74 -12.63 4.29 -1.89
N VAL A 75 -11.32 4.51 -1.73
CA VAL A 75 -10.76 5.07 -0.48
C VAL A 75 -11.21 6.51 -0.27
N VAL A 76 -11.17 7.37 -1.31
CA VAL A 76 -11.65 8.76 -1.22
C VAL A 76 -13.12 8.80 -0.82
N ALA A 77 -13.97 7.95 -1.41
CA ALA A 77 -15.39 7.88 -1.09
C ALA A 77 -15.63 7.41 0.36
N ALA A 78 -14.88 6.40 0.82
CA ALA A 78 -14.95 5.90 2.20
C ALA A 78 -14.58 7.00 3.20
N VAL A 79 -13.40 7.60 3.04
CA VAL A 79 -12.90 8.65 3.93
C VAL A 79 -13.82 9.88 3.93
N ALA A 80 -14.28 10.35 2.75
CA ALA A 80 -15.21 11.47 2.68
C ALA A 80 -16.52 11.19 3.44
N THR A 81 -17.07 9.99 3.30
CA THR A 81 -18.29 9.58 4.03
C THR A 81 -18.06 9.58 5.53
N MET A 82 -16.92 9.04 5.98
CA MET A 82 -16.52 9.02 7.39
C MET A 82 -16.35 10.44 7.95
N THR A 83 -15.69 11.34 7.22
CA THR A 83 -15.48 12.73 7.63
C THR A 83 -16.80 13.50 7.73
N ILE A 84 -17.72 13.30 6.79
CA ILE A 84 -19.06 13.91 6.83
C ILE A 84 -19.82 13.40 8.06
N ALA A 85 -19.83 12.09 8.31
CA ALA A 85 -20.48 11.48 9.46
C ALA A 85 -19.90 12.01 10.78
N ALA A 86 -18.57 12.05 10.90
CA ALA A 86 -17.87 12.60 12.05
C ALA A 86 -18.23 14.08 12.27
N SER A 87 -18.17 14.90 11.21
CA SER A 87 -18.44 16.35 11.29
C SER A 87 -19.88 16.65 11.73
N LEU A 88 -20.85 15.90 11.20
CA LEU A 88 -22.26 16.01 11.57
C LEU A 88 -22.49 15.67 13.05
N VAL A 89 -21.87 14.60 13.52
CA VAL A 89 -22.01 14.17 14.92
C VAL A 89 -21.25 15.11 15.86
N ARG A 90 -20.06 15.57 15.48
CA ARG A 90 -19.21 16.52 16.25
C ARG A 90 -19.86 17.89 16.42
N ALA A 91 -20.81 18.24 15.55
CA ALA A 91 -21.61 19.46 15.70
C ALA A 91 -22.54 19.44 16.93
N VAL A 92 -22.87 18.25 17.45
CA VAL A 92 -23.86 18.07 18.53
C VAL A 92 -23.30 17.28 19.72
N TRP A 93 -22.42 16.33 19.47
CA TRP A 93 -21.91 15.34 20.42
C TRP A 93 -20.40 15.47 20.63
N PRO A 94 -19.85 14.91 21.72
CA PRO A 94 -18.41 14.94 21.98
C PRO A 94 -17.58 14.28 20.87
N PRO A 95 -16.29 14.66 20.70
CA PRO A 95 -15.44 14.17 19.62
C PRO A 95 -15.34 12.64 19.51
N LEU A 96 -15.30 11.91 20.64
CA LEU A 96 -15.23 10.44 20.63
C LEU A 96 -16.51 9.78 20.07
N VAL A 97 -17.68 10.40 20.27
CA VAL A 97 -18.94 9.92 19.69
C VAL A 97 -18.94 10.16 18.18
N ALA A 98 -18.33 11.26 17.73
CA ALA A 98 -18.13 11.53 16.31
C ALA A 98 -17.18 10.53 15.65
N SER A 99 -16.08 10.17 16.32
CA SER A 99 -15.15 9.13 15.85
C SER A 99 -15.84 7.76 15.78
N ALA A 100 -16.72 7.44 16.73
CA ALA A 100 -17.53 6.21 16.66
C ALA A 100 -18.49 6.20 15.45
N ALA A 101 -19.08 7.35 15.11
CA ALA A 101 -19.90 7.47 13.91
C ALA A 101 -19.08 7.33 12.62
N ALA A 102 -17.85 7.87 12.60
CA ALA A 102 -16.90 7.66 11.51
C ALA A 102 -16.55 6.17 11.36
N ALA A 103 -16.28 5.48 12.47
CA ALA A 103 -15.98 4.05 12.46
C ALA A 103 -17.15 3.22 11.94
N LEU A 104 -18.40 3.53 12.33
CA LEU A 104 -19.59 2.87 11.81
C LEU A 104 -19.75 3.07 10.29
N ALA A 105 -19.48 4.27 9.78
CA ALA A 105 -19.48 4.53 8.34
C ALA A 105 -18.38 3.74 7.62
N GLY A 106 -17.20 3.61 8.24
CA GLY A 106 -16.10 2.79 7.73
C GLY A 106 -16.44 1.29 7.68
N VAL A 107 -17.05 0.76 8.74
CA VAL A 107 -17.53 -0.63 8.78
C VAL A 107 -18.55 -0.89 7.67
N ALA A 108 -19.48 0.04 7.44
CA ALA A 108 -20.45 -0.07 6.36
C ALA A 108 -19.79 -0.14 4.97
N TRP A 109 -18.69 0.59 4.75
CA TRP A 109 -17.89 0.52 3.54
C TRP A 109 -17.19 -0.82 3.36
N VAL A 110 -16.54 -1.33 4.41
CA VAL A 110 -15.89 -2.64 4.37
C VAL A 110 -16.91 -3.73 4.08
N THR A 111 -18.01 -3.77 4.85
CA THR A 111 -19.09 -4.75 4.67
C THR A 111 -19.73 -4.69 3.28
N GLY A 112 -19.93 -3.50 2.71
CA GLY A 112 -20.51 -3.37 1.37
C GLY A 112 -19.58 -3.83 0.25
N LEU A 113 -18.26 -3.82 0.46
CA LEU A 113 -17.27 -4.34 -0.48
C LEU A 113 -17.09 -5.86 -0.36
N THR A 114 -17.18 -6.40 0.85
CA THR A 114 -16.84 -7.81 1.12
C THR A 114 -18.04 -8.74 1.18
N ALA A 115 -19.15 -8.31 1.77
CA ALA A 115 -20.30 -9.18 2.08
C ALA A 115 -21.65 -8.46 1.90
N PRO A 116 -21.93 -7.86 0.71
CA PRO A 116 -23.17 -7.11 0.50
C PRO A 116 -24.42 -7.99 0.51
N GLU A 117 -24.33 -9.28 0.17
CA GLU A 117 -25.49 -10.17 0.13
C GLU A 117 -25.94 -10.62 1.53
N GLN A 118 -25.00 -10.79 2.45
CA GLN A 118 -25.24 -11.22 3.83
C GLN A 118 -25.60 -10.04 4.74
N ALA A 119 -25.29 -8.81 4.32
CA ALA A 119 -25.55 -7.60 5.08
C ALA A 119 -26.99 -7.07 4.93
N ILE A 120 -27.53 -6.49 6.00
CA ILE A 120 -28.83 -5.82 5.94
C ILE A 120 -28.69 -4.56 5.07
N LEU A 121 -29.50 -4.46 4.01
CA LEU A 121 -29.44 -3.40 3.00
C LEU A 121 -28.06 -3.28 2.31
N GLY A 122 -27.24 -4.34 2.36
CA GLY A 122 -25.90 -4.36 1.76
C GLY A 122 -24.83 -3.55 2.50
N ILE A 123 -25.12 -2.97 3.67
CA ILE A 123 -24.19 -2.09 4.39
C ILE A 123 -24.17 -2.28 5.91
N VAL A 124 -25.23 -2.85 6.51
CA VAL A 124 -25.27 -3.08 7.96
C VAL A 124 -24.84 -4.53 8.23
N PRO A 125 -23.72 -4.75 8.95
CA PRO A 125 -23.17 -6.08 9.14
C PRO A 125 -24.09 -6.96 10.00
N THR A 126 -24.39 -8.14 9.49
CA THR A 126 -24.91 -9.30 10.24
C THR A 126 -23.75 -10.15 10.76
N PRO A 127 -23.96 -11.05 11.73
CA PRO A 127 -22.92 -11.98 12.16
C PRO A 127 -22.30 -12.77 11.00
N GLU A 128 -23.12 -13.20 10.05
CA GLU A 128 -22.70 -13.90 8.84
C GLU A 128 -21.86 -12.99 7.92
N ALA A 129 -22.30 -11.74 7.71
CA ALA A 129 -21.53 -10.78 6.92
C ALA A 129 -20.17 -10.45 7.54
N VAL A 130 -20.05 -10.45 8.87
CA VAL A 130 -18.77 -10.23 9.57
C VAL A 130 -17.81 -11.39 9.29
N LEU A 131 -18.27 -12.63 9.39
CA LEU A 131 -17.43 -13.80 9.12
C LEU A 131 -16.96 -13.82 7.66
N GLU A 132 -17.88 -13.55 6.72
CA GLU A 132 -17.54 -13.44 5.30
C GLU A 132 -16.55 -12.30 5.03
N SER A 133 -16.76 -11.14 5.67
CA SER A 133 -15.84 -10.02 5.56
C SER A 133 -14.43 -10.37 6.06
N LEU A 134 -14.32 -11.09 7.17
CA LEU A 134 -13.04 -11.56 7.68
C LEU A 134 -12.39 -12.57 6.72
N ALA A 135 -13.16 -13.45 6.09
CA ALA A 135 -12.65 -14.40 5.10
C ALA A 135 -12.11 -13.68 3.86
N VAL A 136 -12.87 -12.73 3.29
CA VAL A 136 -12.44 -11.93 2.13
C VAL A 136 -11.23 -11.07 2.45
N LEU A 137 -11.18 -10.44 3.63
CA LEU A 137 -10.02 -9.67 4.06
C LEU A 137 -8.79 -10.56 4.27
N ASN A 138 -8.95 -11.76 4.84
CA ASN A 138 -7.87 -12.73 4.97
C ASN A 138 -7.33 -13.17 3.61
N GLN A 139 -8.23 -13.44 2.65
CA GLN A 139 -7.83 -13.75 1.28
C GLN A 139 -7.08 -12.57 0.64
N GLY A 140 -7.55 -11.33 0.80
CA GLY A 140 -6.86 -10.17 0.25
C GLY A 140 -5.48 -9.93 0.87
N VAL A 141 -5.31 -10.23 2.16
CA VAL A 141 -3.99 -10.16 2.83
C VAL A 141 -3.06 -11.22 2.27
N ILE A 142 -3.57 -12.43 2.05
CA ILE A 142 -2.87 -13.51 1.35
C ILE A 142 -2.49 -13.02 -0.05
N ASP A 143 -3.42 -12.54 -0.87
CA ASP A 143 -3.17 -12.07 -2.23
C ASP A 143 -2.12 -10.94 -2.30
N ILE A 144 -2.11 -10.00 -1.34
CA ILE A 144 -1.08 -8.95 -1.23
C ILE A 144 0.28 -9.55 -0.84
N ALA A 145 0.30 -10.47 0.13
CA ALA A 145 1.54 -11.08 0.61
C ALA A 145 2.20 -11.97 -0.45
N TRP A 146 1.39 -12.62 -1.30
CA TRP A 146 1.84 -13.48 -2.39
C TRP A 146 1.88 -12.77 -3.74
N ALA A 147 1.75 -11.44 -3.74
CA ALA A 147 1.71 -10.70 -4.97
C ALA A 147 3.05 -10.77 -5.71
N GLN A 148 2.92 -11.11 -6.98
CA GLN A 148 4.00 -11.61 -7.79
C GLN A 148 4.52 -10.56 -8.78
N SER A 149 3.86 -9.40 -8.87
CA SER A 149 4.26 -8.24 -9.66
C SER A 149 3.68 -6.99 -9.02
N THR A 150 4.39 -5.87 -9.14
CA THR A 150 3.82 -4.55 -8.90
C THR A 150 3.63 -3.83 -10.23
N PRO A 151 2.56 -3.02 -10.38
CA PRO A 151 1.54 -2.72 -9.40
C PRO A 151 0.58 -3.89 -9.13
N LEU A 152 0.09 -4.02 -7.88
CA LEU A 152 -0.94 -4.95 -7.48
C LEU A 152 -2.23 -4.64 -8.22
N ASP A 153 -2.93 -5.67 -8.67
CA ASP A 153 -4.31 -5.55 -9.11
C ASP A 153 -5.21 -5.27 -7.90
N ALA A 154 -5.38 -3.98 -7.57
CA ALA A 154 -6.24 -3.50 -6.49
C ALA A 154 -7.74 -3.66 -6.82
N THR A 155 -8.17 -4.90 -7.00
CA THR A 155 -9.55 -5.32 -7.25
C THR A 155 -9.96 -6.39 -6.23
N GLY A 156 -11.27 -6.70 -6.15
CA GLY A 156 -11.78 -7.78 -5.29
C GLY A 156 -11.31 -7.72 -3.84
N ALA A 157 -10.72 -8.82 -3.37
CA ALA A 157 -10.25 -8.98 -1.99
C ALA A 157 -9.10 -8.02 -1.62
N VAL A 158 -8.16 -7.78 -2.55
CA VAL A 158 -7.05 -6.83 -2.37
C VAL A 158 -7.58 -5.41 -2.16
N LEU A 159 -8.55 -4.99 -2.98
CA LEU A 159 -9.20 -3.68 -2.82
C LEU A 159 -9.88 -3.56 -1.45
N ALA A 160 -10.57 -4.61 -1.01
CA ALA A 160 -11.22 -4.62 0.29
C ALA A 160 -10.23 -4.44 1.45
N VAL A 161 -9.05 -5.05 1.38
CA VAL A 161 -7.97 -4.88 2.37
C VAL A 161 -7.42 -3.46 2.37
N ILE A 162 -7.16 -2.88 1.19
CA ILE A 162 -6.68 -1.49 1.08
C ILE A 162 -7.71 -0.51 1.68
N VAL A 163 -8.99 -0.69 1.38
CA VAL A 163 -10.07 0.14 1.94
C VAL A 163 -10.19 -0.06 3.44
N ALA A 164 -10.15 -1.30 3.94
CA ALA A 164 -10.22 -1.60 5.37
C ALA A 164 -9.03 -0.98 6.15
N ALA A 165 -7.82 -1.07 5.60
CA ALA A 165 -6.63 -0.43 6.17
C ALA A 165 -6.76 1.10 6.18
N ALA A 166 -7.19 1.70 5.07
CA ALA A 166 -7.41 3.15 4.99
C ALA A 166 -8.50 3.64 5.97
N VAL A 167 -9.59 2.87 6.12
CA VAL A 167 -10.63 3.12 7.13
C VAL A 167 -10.05 3.07 8.54
N ALA A 168 -9.28 2.02 8.87
CA ALA A 168 -8.67 1.87 10.19
C ALA A 168 -7.72 3.04 10.53
N VAL A 169 -6.83 3.39 9.60
CA VAL A 169 -5.91 4.54 9.74
C VAL A 169 -6.71 5.83 9.93
N THR A 170 -7.75 6.06 9.12
CA THR A 170 -8.60 7.27 9.23
C THR A 170 -9.30 7.37 10.58
N VAL A 171 -9.86 6.27 11.11
CA VAL A 171 -10.45 6.24 12.46
C VAL A 171 -9.40 6.56 13.51
N MET A 172 -8.21 5.96 13.43
CA MET A 172 -7.12 6.23 14.38
C MET A 172 -6.67 7.70 14.32
N THR A 173 -6.50 8.26 13.12
CA THR A 173 -6.14 9.66 12.90
C THR A 173 -7.21 10.61 13.47
N ASP A 174 -8.50 10.32 13.30
CA ASP A 174 -9.60 11.13 13.86
C ASP A 174 -9.68 11.02 15.40
N VAL A 175 -9.51 9.81 15.96
CA VAL A 175 -9.47 9.59 17.42
C VAL A 175 -8.26 10.30 18.04
N LEU A 176 -7.08 10.21 17.42
CA LEU A 176 -5.85 10.83 17.92
C LEU A 176 -5.90 12.36 17.76
N GLY A 177 -6.35 12.86 16.60
CA GLY A 177 -6.44 14.28 16.29
C GLY A 177 -7.53 14.99 17.09
N HIS A 178 -8.78 14.52 17.00
CA HIS A 178 -9.93 15.20 17.62
C HIS A 178 -10.31 14.66 19.00
N GLY A 179 -10.17 13.35 19.22
CA GLY A 179 -10.54 12.69 20.48
C GLY A 179 -9.52 12.92 21.60
N LEU A 180 -8.27 12.54 21.34
CA LEU A 180 -7.16 12.58 22.30
C LEU A 180 -6.28 13.83 22.18
N ARG A 181 -6.45 14.61 21.11
CA ARG A 181 -5.74 15.89 20.86
C ARG A 181 -4.23 15.76 20.82
N VAL A 182 -3.76 14.71 20.15
CA VAL A 182 -2.34 14.41 19.90
C VAL A 182 -2.07 14.36 18.39
N PRO A 183 -2.18 15.50 17.67
CA PRO A 183 -2.09 15.53 16.21
C PRO A 183 -0.73 15.07 15.66
N ALA A 184 0.35 15.24 16.43
CA ALA A 184 1.66 14.71 16.06
C ALA A 184 1.66 13.17 15.95
N VAL A 185 0.97 12.48 16.86
CA VAL A 185 0.84 11.01 16.82
C VAL A 185 -0.08 10.60 15.68
N ALA A 186 -1.13 11.38 15.40
CA ALA A 186 -2.03 11.17 14.27
C ALA A 186 -1.29 11.23 12.92
N VAL A 187 -0.29 12.12 12.80
CA VAL A 187 0.59 12.21 11.62
C VAL A 187 1.45 10.96 11.44
N VAL A 188 2.06 10.46 12.52
CA VAL A 188 2.88 9.24 12.47
C VAL A 188 2.04 8.04 12.04
N VAL A 189 0.83 7.90 12.60
CA VAL A 189 -0.09 6.81 12.23
C VAL A 189 -0.56 6.92 10.79
N ALA A 190 -0.85 8.13 10.30
CA ALA A 190 -1.30 8.34 8.92
C ALA A 190 -0.19 8.07 7.89
N ALA A 191 1.08 8.15 8.29
CA ALA A 191 2.23 7.84 7.44
C ALA A 191 2.53 6.34 7.32
N ALA A 192 1.75 5.45 7.97
CA ALA A 192 1.90 4.00 7.88
C ALA A 192 2.00 3.44 6.44
N PRO A 193 1.30 3.98 5.41
CA PRO A 193 1.45 3.50 4.03
C PRO A 193 2.86 3.60 3.45
N LEU A 194 3.75 4.42 4.01
CA LEU A 194 5.17 4.46 3.62
C LEU A 194 5.91 3.16 3.88
N LEU A 195 5.39 2.31 4.77
CA LEU A 195 5.95 0.99 5.01
C LEU A 195 5.74 0.06 3.81
N LEU A 196 4.76 0.33 2.94
CA LEU A 196 4.43 -0.57 1.85
C LEU A 196 5.53 -0.62 0.78
N PRO A 197 6.02 0.50 0.22
CA PRO A 197 7.12 0.42 -0.73
C PRO A 197 8.42 -0.10 -0.13
N ILE A 198 8.64 0.13 1.17
CA ILE A 198 9.77 -0.45 1.91
C ILE A 198 9.63 -1.97 1.97
N ALA A 199 8.44 -2.49 2.30
CA ALA A 199 8.16 -3.92 2.38
C ALA A 199 8.31 -4.62 1.02
N PHE A 200 7.95 -3.95 -0.08
CA PHE A 200 8.11 -4.46 -1.44
C PHE A 200 9.50 -4.16 -2.04
N ARG A 201 10.40 -3.50 -1.31
CA ARG A 201 11.74 -3.09 -1.76
C ARG A 201 11.73 -2.34 -3.10
N ILE A 202 10.75 -1.45 -3.29
CA ILE A 202 10.59 -0.66 -4.51
C ILE A 202 11.14 0.73 -4.33
N ASP A 203 11.97 1.16 -5.29
CA ASP A 203 12.43 2.54 -5.38
C ASP A 203 11.26 3.44 -5.80
N VAL A 204 10.73 4.19 -4.82
CA VAL A 204 9.67 5.16 -5.08
C VAL A 204 10.28 6.53 -5.33
N PRO A 205 9.97 7.17 -6.47
CA PRO A 205 10.38 8.55 -6.69
C PRO A 205 9.94 9.46 -5.54
N TRP A 206 10.87 10.27 -5.03
CA TRP A 206 10.66 11.14 -3.87
C TRP A 206 9.41 12.04 -4.00
N TRP A 207 9.02 12.39 -5.23
CA TRP A 207 7.87 13.25 -5.50
C TRP A 207 6.53 12.57 -5.18
N HIS A 208 6.44 11.23 -5.10
CA HIS A 208 5.25 10.53 -4.63
C HIS A 208 4.97 10.76 -3.13
N ALA A 209 5.96 11.16 -2.34
CA ALA A 209 5.75 11.53 -0.94
C ALA A 209 5.23 12.98 -0.77
N LEU A 210 5.30 13.82 -1.82
CA LEU A 210 4.92 15.23 -1.73
C LEU A 210 3.47 15.46 -1.24
N PRO A 211 2.44 14.72 -1.73
CA PRO A 211 1.08 14.89 -1.23
C PRO A 211 0.99 14.66 0.28
N GLY A 212 1.61 13.59 0.81
CA GLY A 212 1.65 13.27 2.24
C GLY A 212 2.36 14.33 3.07
N VAL A 213 3.48 14.87 2.56
CA VAL A 213 4.22 15.98 3.21
C VAL A 213 3.38 17.26 3.24
N ILE A 214 2.72 17.62 2.14
CA ILE A 214 1.85 18.80 2.06
C ILE A 214 0.67 18.65 3.03
N ALA A 215 0.03 17.48 3.09
CA ALA A 215 -1.06 17.21 4.01
C ALA A 215 -0.61 17.25 5.48
N THR A 216 0.59 16.75 5.78
CA THR A 216 1.20 16.81 7.12
C THR A 216 1.43 18.26 7.54
N ALA A 217 2.01 19.08 6.67
CA ALA A 217 2.19 20.50 6.91
C ALA A 217 0.83 21.20 7.13
N ALA A 218 -0.18 20.86 6.33
CA ALA A 218 -1.54 21.39 6.51
C ALA A 218 -2.12 21.04 7.89
N VAL A 219 -1.94 19.81 8.39
CA VAL A 219 -2.40 19.40 9.73
C VAL A 219 -1.67 20.15 10.84
N LEU A 220 -0.35 20.33 10.73
CA LEU A 220 0.43 21.03 11.76
C LEU A 220 0.12 22.54 11.80
N VAL A 221 -0.27 23.11 10.68
CA VAL A 221 -0.59 24.53 10.54
C VAL A 221 -2.08 24.81 10.75
N ALA A 222 -2.95 23.81 10.60
CA ALA A 222 -4.39 23.96 10.74
C ALA A 222 -4.82 24.59 12.07
N PRO A 223 -4.27 24.20 13.25
CA PRO A 223 -4.57 24.89 14.51
C PRO A 223 -4.19 26.36 14.48
N ALA A 224 -3.05 26.70 13.85
CA ALA A 224 -2.62 28.08 13.70
C ALA A 224 -3.51 28.84 12.70
N ILE A 225 -3.98 28.22 11.62
CA ILE A 225 -4.94 28.81 10.67
C ILE A 225 -6.29 29.06 11.35
N ASP A 226 -6.78 28.09 12.12
CA ASP A 226 -8.04 28.18 12.85
C ASP A 226 -7.95 29.21 13.99
N GLU A 227 -6.80 29.33 14.68
CA GLU A 227 -6.54 30.39 15.67
C GLU A 227 -6.32 31.78 15.01
N ARG A 228 -5.71 31.84 13.81
CA ARG A 228 -5.49 33.08 13.06
C ARG A 228 -6.73 33.61 12.38
N ALA A 229 -7.63 32.73 11.95
CA ALA A 229 -9.00 33.10 11.57
C ALA A 229 -9.74 33.79 12.75
N ALA A 230 -9.23 33.64 13.98
CA ALA A 230 -9.72 34.32 15.17
C ALA A 230 -8.90 35.56 15.62
N GLN A 231 -7.66 35.80 15.14
CA GLN A 231 -6.85 36.99 15.50
C GLN A 231 -5.85 37.47 14.41
N PRO A 232 -5.80 38.78 14.07
CA PRO A 232 -4.93 39.30 13.02
C PRO A 232 -3.62 39.88 13.61
N ARG A 233 -2.51 39.11 13.61
CA ARG A 233 -1.12 39.64 13.55
C ARG A 233 -0.05 38.53 13.50
N GLY A 234 0.89 38.65 12.56
CA GLY A 234 2.24 38.05 12.61
C GLY A 234 2.48 36.80 11.73
N TRP A 235 3.12 37.00 10.57
CA TRP A 235 3.31 35.96 9.54
C TRP A 235 4.63 35.16 9.66
N VAL A 236 5.53 35.51 10.58
CA VAL A 236 6.92 35.04 10.53
C VAL A 236 7.14 33.65 11.14
N ALA A 237 6.47 33.33 12.25
CA ALA A 237 6.68 32.07 12.98
C ALA A 237 6.18 30.78 12.28
N PRO A 238 4.98 30.73 11.64
CA PRO A 238 4.51 29.51 11.00
C PRO A 238 5.16 29.29 9.63
N VAL A 239 5.57 30.34 8.92
CA VAL A 239 6.32 30.18 7.66
C VAL A 239 7.67 29.53 7.94
N ALA A 240 8.31 29.89 9.07
CA ALA A 240 9.53 29.23 9.53
C ALA A 240 9.28 27.77 9.97
N LEU A 241 8.15 27.48 10.62
CA LEU A 241 7.80 26.11 11.05
C LEU A 241 7.41 25.20 9.87
N VAL A 242 6.68 25.73 8.87
CA VAL A 242 6.34 25.04 7.61
C VAL A 242 7.58 24.79 6.78
N ALA A 243 8.47 25.78 6.68
CA ALA A 243 9.76 25.61 6.01
C ALA A 243 10.61 24.55 6.73
N ALA A 244 10.66 24.56 8.07
CA ALA A 244 11.41 23.57 8.83
C ALA A 244 10.84 22.15 8.70
N ALA A 245 9.51 21.99 8.76
CA ALA A 245 8.85 20.70 8.58
C ALA A 245 8.97 20.18 7.13
N ALA A 246 8.82 21.05 6.13
CA ALA A 246 9.01 20.70 4.73
C ALA A 246 10.47 20.32 4.44
N VAL A 247 11.44 21.02 5.04
CA VAL A 247 12.87 20.70 4.92
C VAL A 247 13.22 19.39 5.62
N LEU A 248 12.71 19.14 6.83
CA LEU A 248 12.92 17.87 7.53
C LEU A 248 12.26 16.71 6.77
N SER A 249 11.03 16.86 6.29
CA SER A 249 10.32 15.81 5.52
C SER A 249 10.91 15.57 4.13
N ALA A 250 11.48 16.58 3.48
CA ALA A 250 12.23 16.42 2.23
C ALA A 250 13.62 15.82 2.44
N ALA A 251 14.20 15.96 3.63
CA ALA A 251 15.51 15.41 3.97
C ALA A 251 15.47 13.92 4.33
N VAL A 252 14.35 13.38 4.84
CA VAL A 252 14.26 11.95 5.23
C VAL A 252 14.53 11.01 4.05
N PRO A 253 13.97 11.19 2.84
CA PRO A 253 14.27 10.31 1.70
C PRO A 253 15.66 10.53 1.08
N LEU A 254 16.27 11.70 1.27
CA LEU A 254 17.62 12.00 0.76
C LEU A 254 18.75 11.41 1.63
N VAL A 255 18.45 11.05 2.88
CA VAL A 255 19.42 10.51 3.85
C VAL A 255 19.15 9.03 4.16
N ALA A 256 17.95 8.53 3.89
CA ALA A 256 17.66 7.11 3.97
C ALA A 256 18.39 6.40 2.81
N PRO A 257 19.29 5.42 3.10
CA PRO A 257 19.87 4.58 2.05
C PRO A 257 18.74 3.93 1.25
N SER A 258 18.95 3.71 -0.06
CA SER A 258 18.00 2.96 -0.86
C SER A 258 17.75 1.59 -0.18
N PRO A 259 16.52 1.05 -0.20
CA PRO A 259 16.24 -0.27 0.39
C PRO A 259 17.11 -1.40 -0.21
N ARG A 260 17.72 -1.15 -1.38
CA ARG A 260 18.66 -2.03 -2.06
C ARG A 260 20.11 -1.92 -1.54
N GLU A 261 20.49 -0.81 -0.91
CA GLU A 261 21.85 -0.55 -0.39
C GLU A 261 21.93 -0.58 1.14
N SER A 262 20.81 -0.73 1.86
CA SER A 262 20.83 -0.75 3.32
C SER A 262 21.24 -2.12 3.87
N GLU A 263 22.36 -2.18 4.60
CA GLU A 263 22.83 -3.31 5.42
C GLU A 263 21.87 -3.68 6.58
N PHE A 264 20.76 -2.93 6.73
CA PHE A 264 19.74 -3.12 7.75
C PHE A 264 18.55 -3.90 7.18
N ASP A 265 18.44 -5.17 7.57
CA ASP A 265 17.33 -6.04 7.21
C ASP A 265 16.08 -5.64 8.02
N LEU A 266 15.23 -4.80 7.43
CA LEU A 266 13.94 -4.44 8.03
C LEU A 266 12.96 -5.60 7.78
N PRO A 267 12.24 -6.08 8.82
CA PRO A 267 11.34 -7.20 8.66
C PRO A 267 10.23 -6.86 7.67
N THR A 268 10.00 -7.74 6.69
CA THR A 268 8.86 -7.60 5.78
C THR A 268 7.53 -7.65 6.55
N PHE A 269 6.45 -7.12 5.96
CA PHE A 269 5.11 -7.12 6.58
C PHE A 269 4.67 -8.54 7.03
N GLN A 270 5.17 -9.58 6.37
CA GLN A 270 4.94 -10.99 6.65
C GLN A 270 5.71 -11.52 7.89
N GLU A 271 6.93 -11.02 8.12
CA GLU A 271 7.77 -11.35 9.30
C GLU A 271 7.22 -10.79 10.61
N LEU A 272 6.39 -9.74 10.55
CA LEU A 272 5.75 -9.14 11.71
C LEU A 272 4.60 -9.98 12.28
N PHE A 273 4.02 -10.90 11.50
CA PHE A 273 2.78 -11.60 11.85
C PHE A 273 2.79 -13.13 11.67
N THR A 274 3.90 -13.74 11.20
CA THR A 274 3.98 -15.20 10.98
C THR A 274 5.36 -15.75 11.40
N PRO A 275 5.46 -16.93 12.06
CA PRO A 275 6.73 -17.64 12.12
C PRO A 275 7.21 -17.94 10.68
N ALA A 276 8.47 -17.58 10.40
CA ALA A 276 9.08 -17.65 9.09
C ALA A 276 9.04 -19.07 8.51
N THR A 277 8.04 -19.35 7.67
CA THR A 277 8.05 -20.49 6.76
C THR A 277 8.61 -19.97 5.43
N PRO A 278 9.83 -20.37 5.02
CA PRO A 278 10.41 -19.98 3.74
C PRO A 278 9.47 -20.40 2.60
N VAL A 279 9.48 -19.64 1.52
CA VAL A 279 8.69 -19.92 0.32
C VAL A 279 9.67 -20.27 -0.77
N LEU A 280 9.57 -21.49 -1.28
CA LEU A 280 10.15 -21.87 -2.56
C LEU A 280 9.29 -21.25 -3.66
N SER A 281 9.65 -20.04 -4.10
CA SER A 281 9.00 -19.42 -5.25
C SER A 281 9.53 -20.07 -6.53
N THR A 282 8.63 -20.52 -7.40
CA THR A 282 8.99 -21.15 -8.68
C THR A 282 9.32 -20.13 -9.78
N ARG A 283 9.32 -18.82 -9.46
CA ARG A 283 9.74 -17.77 -10.38
C ARG A 283 11.25 -17.59 -10.33
N ILE A 284 11.84 -17.32 -11.50
CA ILE A 284 13.27 -17.13 -11.81
C ILE A 284 13.85 -15.91 -11.07
N ASP A 285 13.88 -15.96 -9.75
CA ASP A 285 14.68 -15.06 -8.92
C ASP A 285 15.69 -15.87 -8.11
N LEU A 286 16.29 -16.84 -8.81
CA LEU A 286 17.28 -17.76 -8.28
C LEU A 286 18.49 -16.99 -7.72
N GLY A 287 18.85 -15.87 -8.36
CA GLY A 287 19.93 -15.00 -7.90
C GLY A 287 19.64 -14.38 -6.53
N ASP A 288 18.41 -13.93 -6.28
CA ASP A 288 18.02 -13.34 -4.99
C ASP A 288 17.99 -14.36 -3.86
N GLU A 289 17.63 -15.62 -4.13
CA GLU A 289 17.68 -16.68 -3.12
C GLU A 289 19.12 -17.12 -2.81
N LEU A 290 19.98 -17.27 -3.84
CA LEU A 290 21.39 -17.64 -3.65
C LEU A 290 22.19 -16.57 -2.90
N ARG A 291 21.87 -15.28 -3.13
CA ARG A 291 22.50 -14.15 -2.42
C ARG A 291 22.03 -13.99 -0.96
N ARG A 292 21.10 -14.80 -0.47
CA ARG A 292 20.64 -14.70 0.92
C ARG A 292 21.74 -15.16 1.88
N PRO A 293 21.98 -14.43 2.98
CA PRO A 293 23.09 -14.73 3.89
C PRO A 293 22.86 -15.98 4.78
N ALA A 294 21.71 -16.65 4.73
CA ALA A 294 21.37 -17.75 5.62
C ALA A 294 20.93 -19.00 4.85
N ASP A 295 21.78 -20.02 4.84
CA ASP A 295 21.48 -21.35 4.33
C ASP A 295 20.34 -22.02 5.12
N ARG A 296 19.37 -22.60 4.41
CA ARG A 296 18.17 -23.20 5.03
C ARG A 296 17.85 -24.57 4.43
N PRO A 297 17.54 -25.59 5.26
CA PRO A 297 17.16 -26.90 4.76
C PRO A 297 15.80 -26.84 4.06
N VAL A 298 15.72 -27.41 2.86
CA VAL A 298 14.49 -27.44 2.05
C VAL A 298 13.84 -28.81 2.12
N PHE A 299 14.58 -29.88 1.80
CA PHE A 299 14.09 -31.25 1.85
C PHE A 299 15.24 -32.22 2.04
N THR A 300 14.92 -33.45 2.45
CA THR A 300 15.82 -34.58 2.35
C THR A 300 15.27 -35.61 1.38
N TYR A 301 16.14 -36.39 0.76
CA TYR A 301 15.70 -37.48 -0.10
C TYR A 301 16.59 -38.72 0.00
N SER A 302 16.05 -39.85 -0.45
CA SER A 302 16.81 -41.09 -0.64
C SER A 302 16.45 -41.71 -1.98
N THR A 303 17.42 -42.38 -2.61
CA THR A 303 17.26 -43.09 -3.88
C THR A 303 17.38 -44.60 -3.67
N THR A 304 16.78 -45.40 -4.54
CA THR A 304 16.85 -46.87 -4.45
C THR A 304 18.24 -47.46 -4.65
N ASP A 305 19.10 -46.77 -5.40
CA ASP A 305 20.50 -47.14 -5.62
C ASP A 305 21.46 -46.50 -4.60
N GLY A 306 20.98 -45.53 -3.80
CA GLY A 306 21.77 -44.79 -2.83
C GLY A 306 22.58 -43.64 -3.43
N ASP A 307 22.68 -43.57 -4.75
CA ASP A 307 23.45 -42.55 -5.46
C ASP A 307 22.70 -41.20 -5.51
N PRO A 308 23.42 -40.07 -5.47
CA PRO A 308 22.82 -38.75 -5.55
C PRO A 308 22.10 -38.53 -6.89
N ILE A 309 21.12 -37.61 -6.90
CA ILE A 309 20.44 -37.18 -8.12
C ILE A 309 20.08 -35.70 -8.02
N VAL A 310 20.19 -34.95 -9.12
CA VAL A 310 19.62 -33.61 -9.17
C VAL A 310 18.10 -33.70 -9.15
N SER A 311 17.47 -32.73 -8.50
CA SER A 311 16.02 -32.72 -8.32
C SER A 311 15.41 -31.62 -9.16
N ARG A 312 14.51 -31.96 -10.09
CA ARG A 312 13.77 -30.99 -10.89
C ARG A 312 12.64 -30.39 -10.08
N LEU A 313 12.43 -29.08 -10.20
CA LEU A 313 11.25 -28.39 -9.68
C LEU A 313 10.26 -28.07 -10.81
N MET A 314 10.77 -27.53 -11.93
CA MET A 314 10.01 -27.24 -13.14
C MET A 314 10.95 -26.97 -14.33
N THR A 315 10.35 -26.79 -15.51
CA THR A 315 11.03 -26.37 -16.74
C THR A 315 10.50 -25.02 -17.23
N LEU A 316 11.32 -24.33 -18.02
CA LEU A 316 11.02 -23.08 -18.72
C LEU A 316 11.13 -23.36 -20.22
N PRO A 317 10.03 -23.82 -20.84
CA PRO A 317 10.07 -24.36 -22.19
C PRO A 317 10.03 -23.29 -23.28
N GLU A 318 9.56 -22.07 -23.00
CA GLU A 318 9.37 -21.02 -24.01
C GLU A 318 10.50 -19.97 -23.96
N ALA A 319 10.97 -19.53 -25.12
CA ALA A 319 11.86 -18.38 -25.24
C ALA A 319 11.02 -17.11 -25.43
N GLY A 320 10.73 -16.42 -24.33
CA GLY A 320 9.94 -15.21 -24.28
C GLY A 320 10.72 -13.93 -24.66
N PRO A 321 10.11 -12.75 -24.51
CA PRO A 321 10.70 -11.47 -24.96
C PRO A 321 12.01 -11.10 -24.27
N GLU A 322 12.18 -11.49 -23.00
CA GLU A 322 13.30 -11.11 -22.14
C GLU A 322 14.11 -12.31 -21.62
N GLY A 323 13.78 -13.53 -22.06
CA GLY A 323 14.46 -14.75 -21.63
C GLY A 323 13.56 -15.98 -21.65
N PHE A 324 14.02 -17.08 -21.06
CA PHE A 324 13.22 -18.30 -20.94
C PHE A 324 12.13 -18.14 -19.88
N VAL A 325 10.91 -18.56 -20.20
CA VAL A 325 9.73 -18.39 -19.35
C VAL A 325 8.94 -19.69 -19.19
N ALA A 326 8.24 -19.79 -18.07
CA ALA A 326 7.23 -20.82 -17.83
C ALA A 326 5.96 -20.51 -18.63
N LEU A 327 5.29 -21.56 -19.09
CA LEU A 327 3.97 -21.48 -19.72
C LEU A 327 2.87 -21.42 -18.68
N GLU A 328 1.68 -20.99 -19.10
CA GLU A 328 0.48 -21.11 -18.26
C GLU A 328 0.26 -22.58 -17.86
N PRO A 329 0.10 -22.88 -16.55
CA PRO A 329 -0.03 -24.26 -16.10
C PRO A 329 -1.20 -24.99 -16.75
N GLN A 330 -0.95 -26.20 -17.23
CA GLN A 330 -1.99 -27.03 -17.85
C GLN A 330 -2.18 -28.32 -17.06
N PRO A 331 -3.41 -28.64 -16.62
CA PRO A 331 -3.65 -29.85 -15.86
C PRO A 331 -3.42 -31.08 -16.73
N GLY A 332 -2.50 -31.93 -16.29
CA GLY A 332 -2.04 -33.10 -17.01
C GLY A 332 -2.30 -34.43 -16.32
N SER A 333 -2.56 -35.46 -17.11
CA SER A 333 -2.42 -36.86 -16.68
C SER A 333 -1.83 -37.69 -17.83
N PRO A 334 -0.62 -37.33 -18.30
CA PRO A 334 -0.03 -37.94 -19.47
C PRO A 334 0.31 -39.42 -19.19
N GLN A 335 0.46 -40.21 -20.27
CA GLN A 335 0.89 -41.61 -20.15
C GLN A 335 2.30 -41.73 -19.56
N GLU A 336 3.15 -40.75 -19.83
CA GLU A 336 4.45 -40.52 -19.19
C GLU A 336 4.50 -39.06 -18.71
N LEU A 337 4.85 -38.82 -17.44
CA LEU A 337 4.89 -37.46 -16.87
C LEU A 337 5.93 -36.59 -17.56
N VAL A 338 7.15 -37.10 -17.72
CA VAL A 338 8.20 -36.49 -18.53
C VAL A 338 8.53 -37.42 -19.67
N GLU A 339 8.56 -36.89 -20.88
CA GLU A 339 8.87 -37.68 -22.07
C GLU A 339 10.27 -38.30 -22.00
N GLY A 340 10.36 -39.60 -22.31
CA GLY A 340 11.62 -40.35 -22.24
C GLY A 340 11.97 -40.80 -20.82
N ALA A 341 11.05 -40.69 -19.85
CA ALA A 341 11.26 -41.20 -18.51
C ALA A 341 11.40 -42.74 -18.44
N GLY A 342 10.95 -43.47 -19.47
CA GLY A 342 11.21 -44.91 -19.62
C GLY A 342 12.62 -45.27 -20.10
N LEU A 343 13.47 -44.28 -20.41
CA LEU A 343 14.83 -44.51 -20.92
C LEU A 343 15.85 -44.51 -19.77
N GLY A 344 16.62 -45.60 -19.66
CA GLY A 344 17.65 -45.77 -18.64
C GLY A 344 17.19 -46.61 -17.44
N GLU A 345 18.04 -46.71 -16.42
CA GLU A 345 17.75 -47.50 -15.23
C GLU A 345 16.76 -46.76 -14.31
N PRO A 346 15.67 -47.41 -13.88
CA PRO A 346 14.66 -46.78 -13.05
C PRO A 346 15.19 -46.50 -11.64
N VAL A 347 14.99 -45.27 -11.18
CA VAL A 347 15.30 -44.82 -9.82
C VAL A 347 14.01 -44.39 -9.12
N ARG A 348 13.85 -44.81 -7.87
CA ARG A 348 12.80 -44.31 -7.00
C ARG A 348 13.42 -43.36 -5.99
N MET A 349 12.89 -42.14 -5.95
CA MET A 349 13.28 -41.07 -5.05
C MET A 349 12.17 -40.89 -4.00
N THR A 350 12.50 -41.04 -2.72
CA THR A 350 11.61 -40.70 -1.61
C THR A 350 12.05 -39.38 -1.04
N VAL A 351 11.17 -38.38 -1.08
CA VAL A 351 11.40 -37.01 -0.63
C VAL A 351 10.66 -36.78 0.68
N ARG A 352 11.32 -36.12 1.63
CA ARG A 352 10.72 -35.57 2.85
C ARG A 352 10.98 -34.06 2.89
N MET A 353 9.91 -33.29 2.75
CA MET A 353 9.96 -31.83 2.78
C MET A 353 10.25 -31.32 4.19
N GLY A 354 11.06 -30.26 4.25
CA GLY A 354 11.32 -29.48 5.46
C GLY A 354 10.19 -28.52 5.78
N ASP A 355 10.46 -27.58 6.68
CA ASP A 355 9.49 -26.54 7.09
C ASP A 355 9.50 -25.38 6.08
N VAL A 356 9.19 -25.68 4.81
CA VAL A 356 9.25 -24.75 3.67
C VAL A 356 7.97 -24.88 2.84
N ARG A 357 7.28 -23.77 2.58
CA ARG A 357 6.16 -23.71 1.63
C ARG A 357 6.69 -23.76 0.21
N ALA A 358 6.09 -24.55 -0.67
CA ALA A 358 6.52 -24.66 -2.07
C ALA A 358 5.30 -24.69 -2.98
N GLU A 359 5.39 -24.09 -4.17
CA GLU A 359 4.34 -24.16 -5.21
C GLU A 359 4.49 -25.42 -6.09
N SER A 360 5.71 -25.93 -6.18
CA SER A 360 6.06 -27.18 -6.85
C SER A 360 6.91 -28.03 -5.92
N LEU A 361 6.88 -29.35 -6.13
CA LEU A 361 7.61 -30.33 -5.35
C LEU A 361 8.74 -30.93 -6.18
N PRO A 362 9.92 -31.19 -5.58
CA PRO A 362 11.05 -31.76 -6.31
C PRO A 362 10.77 -33.19 -6.82
N THR A 363 11.22 -33.48 -8.04
CA THR A 363 11.12 -34.81 -8.67
C THR A 363 12.49 -35.24 -9.22
N PRO A 364 12.67 -36.54 -9.55
CA PRO A 364 13.80 -36.97 -10.38
C PRO A 364 13.85 -36.20 -11.70
N GLU A 365 15.03 -36.15 -12.34
CA GLU A 365 15.25 -35.52 -13.66
C GLU A 365 14.14 -35.91 -14.65
N ARG A 366 13.95 -37.20 -14.93
CA ARG A 366 12.86 -37.66 -15.80
C ARG A 366 11.85 -38.48 -15.01
N VAL A 367 10.86 -37.82 -14.42
CA VAL A 367 9.82 -38.50 -13.64
C VAL A 367 8.88 -39.28 -14.56
N ALA A 368 8.67 -40.56 -14.24
CA ALA A 368 7.77 -41.48 -14.93
C ALA A 368 6.46 -41.69 -14.17
N GLY A 369 6.48 -41.56 -12.85
CA GLY A 369 5.33 -41.84 -12.00
C GLY A 369 5.44 -41.22 -10.62
N LEU A 370 4.29 -40.90 -10.05
CA LEU A 370 4.15 -40.27 -8.74
C LEU A 370 3.15 -41.06 -7.89
N GLN A 371 3.45 -41.23 -6.60
CA GLN A 371 2.43 -41.65 -5.65
C GLN A 371 1.57 -40.42 -5.30
N ALA A 372 0.39 -40.35 -5.92
CA ALA A 372 -0.52 -39.22 -5.80
C ALA A 372 -0.79 -38.85 -4.33
N ARG A 373 -0.67 -37.55 -4.02
CA ARG A 373 -0.98 -36.94 -2.73
C ARG A 373 -2.20 -36.02 -2.88
N GLU A 374 -2.96 -35.88 -1.81
CA GLU A 374 -4.09 -34.95 -1.79
C GLU A 374 -3.57 -33.51 -1.98
N GLY A 375 -4.18 -32.77 -2.91
CA GLY A 375 -3.77 -31.42 -3.27
C GLY A 375 -2.55 -31.32 -4.22
N SER A 376 -1.98 -32.44 -4.70
CA SER A 376 -0.95 -32.40 -5.75
C SER A 376 -1.53 -32.63 -7.15
N SER A 377 -0.99 -31.94 -8.14
CA SER A 377 -1.38 -32.07 -9.55
C SER A 377 -0.15 -31.94 -10.46
N TRP A 378 -0.20 -32.57 -11.62
CA TRP A 378 0.87 -32.46 -12.61
C TRP A 378 0.57 -31.33 -13.60
N ASP A 379 1.56 -30.48 -13.82
CA ASP A 379 1.56 -29.42 -14.82
C ASP A 379 2.32 -29.90 -16.06
N ASP A 380 1.56 -30.25 -17.11
CA ASP A 380 2.10 -30.75 -18.39
C ASP A 380 2.87 -29.66 -19.14
N ALA A 381 2.54 -28.39 -18.95
CA ALA A 381 3.16 -27.31 -19.70
C ALA A 381 4.60 -27.07 -19.25
N ASN A 382 4.89 -27.32 -17.97
CA ASN A 382 6.17 -26.97 -17.35
C ASN A 382 6.91 -28.18 -16.72
N ASP A 383 6.44 -29.41 -16.93
CA ASP A 383 6.99 -30.63 -16.29
C ASP A 383 7.16 -30.48 -14.76
N ALA A 384 6.10 -30.02 -14.08
CA ALA A 384 6.16 -29.67 -12.66
C ALA A 384 5.10 -30.40 -11.83
N LEU A 385 5.50 -30.94 -10.67
CA LEU A 385 4.56 -31.44 -9.67
C LEU A 385 4.07 -30.28 -8.79
N ARG A 386 2.89 -29.74 -9.09
CA ARG A 386 2.28 -28.62 -8.35
C ARG A 386 1.60 -29.10 -7.08
N ILE A 387 1.61 -28.26 -6.06
CA ILE A 387 0.89 -28.48 -4.80
C ILE A 387 0.04 -27.25 -4.47
N SER A 388 -1.17 -27.48 -3.98
CA SER A 388 -2.09 -26.40 -3.66
C SER A 388 -1.64 -25.62 -2.42
N ALA A 389 -1.90 -24.31 -2.42
CA ALA A 389 -1.41 -23.39 -1.39
C ALA A 389 -2.00 -23.64 0.01
N ASP A 390 -3.12 -24.38 0.09
CA ASP A 390 -3.77 -24.79 1.33
C ASP A 390 -3.13 -26.04 1.97
N VAL A 391 -2.25 -26.75 1.27
CA VAL A 391 -1.56 -27.92 1.80
C VAL A 391 -0.30 -27.52 2.55
N GLU A 392 -0.20 -27.96 3.81
CA GLU A 392 1.01 -27.81 4.59
C GLU A 392 2.08 -28.78 4.08
N THR A 393 3.20 -28.23 3.61
CA THR A 393 4.35 -28.99 3.10
C THR A 393 5.27 -29.50 4.20
N ARG A 394 5.09 -29.04 5.45
CA ARG A 394 5.89 -29.45 6.61
C ARG A 394 5.76 -30.96 6.83
N GLU A 395 6.90 -31.65 6.82
CA GLU A 395 6.97 -33.13 6.94
C GLU A 395 6.21 -33.89 5.84
N LEU A 396 5.87 -33.23 4.73
CA LEU A 396 5.28 -33.89 3.58
C LEU A 396 6.30 -34.87 3.01
N GLU A 397 5.93 -36.15 3.00
CA GLU A 397 6.74 -37.22 2.43
C GLU A 397 6.08 -37.77 1.17
N TYR A 398 6.81 -37.94 0.07
CA TYR A 398 6.24 -38.57 -1.12
C TYR A 398 7.30 -39.31 -1.91
N THR A 399 6.83 -40.16 -2.82
CA THR A 399 7.70 -40.99 -3.64
C THR A 399 7.43 -40.74 -5.11
N ALA A 400 8.50 -40.48 -5.84
CA ALA A 400 8.53 -40.33 -7.28
C ALA A 400 9.42 -41.42 -7.90
N THR A 401 9.02 -41.95 -9.04
CA THR A 401 9.83 -42.88 -9.85
C THR A 401 10.21 -42.20 -11.15
N GLY A 402 11.44 -42.37 -11.59
CA GLY A 402 11.94 -41.78 -12.83
C GLY A 402 13.25 -42.41 -13.27
N THR A 403 14.00 -41.70 -14.10
CA THR A 403 15.32 -42.11 -14.60
C THR A 403 16.31 -40.93 -14.57
N ARG A 404 17.61 -41.24 -14.61
CA ARG A 404 18.69 -40.26 -14.82
C ARG A 404 18.96 -40.08 -16.30
N SER A 405 19.29 -38.86 -16.71
CA SER A 405 19.77 -38.60 -18.07
C SER A 405 21.11 -39.29 -18.35
N LEU A 406 21.33 -39.64 -19.62
CA LEU A 406 22.60 -40.22 -20.05
C LEU A 406 23.70 -39.15 -19.97
N PRO A 407 24.91 -39.50 -19.49
CA PRO A 407 26.07 -38.62 -19.58
C PRO A 407 26.36 -38.18 -21.03
N LEU A 408 26.81 -36.94 -21.21
CA LEU A 408 27.05 -36.37 -22.55
C LEU A 408 28.08 -37.15 -23.39
N ASP A 409 29.04 -37.81 -22.75
CA ASP A 409 30.07 -38.66 -23.37
C ASP A 409 29.55 -40.05 -23.78
N GLN A 410 28.36 -40.43 -23.30
CA GLN A 410 27.69 -41.71 -23.60
C GLN A 410 26.52 -41.56 -24.59
N LEU A 411 26.31 -40.35 -25.13
CA LEU A 411 25.27 -40.14 -26.13
C LEU A 411 25.58 -40.92 -27.43
N PRO A 412 24.55 -41.48 -28.10
CA PRO A 412 24.78 -42.19 -29.35
C PRO A 412 25.32 -41.23 -30.40
N ALA A 413 26.49 -41.55 -30.98
CA ALA A 413 27.22 -40.64 -31.87
C ALA A 413 26.42 -40.22 -33.11
N ASP A 414 25.54 -41.09 -33.61
CA ASP A 414 24.70 -40.85 -34.80
C ASP A 414 23.28 -40.38 -34.44
N ALA A 415 23.01 -40.05 -33.17
CA ALA A 415 21.68 -39.63 -32.74
C ALA A 415 21.26 -38.31 -33.39
N GLY A 416 20.06 -38.32 -33.97
CA GLY A 416 19.37 -37.13 -34.42
C GLY A 416 18.70 -36.39 -33.26
N SER A 417 18.02 -35.31 -33.62
CA SER A 417 17.04 -34.67 -32.77
C SER A 417 15.90 -34.20 -33.66
N SER A 418 14.82 -34.98 -33.67
CA SER A 418 13.67 -34.75 -34.54
C SER A 418 12.41 -34.51 -33.72
N GLY A 419 11.53 -33.64 -34.21
CA GLY A 419 10.37 -33.17 -33.46
C GLY A 419 10.70 -32.00 -32.53
N HIS A 420 9.76 -31.70 -31.62
CA HIS A 420 9.91 -30.66 -30.59
C HIS A 420 10.23 -29.27 -31.15
N ASP A 421 9.75 -28.96 -32.37
CA ASP A 421 9.93 -27.67 -33.04
C ASP A 421 9.64 -26.42 -32.17
N PRO A 422 8.63 -26.42 -31.26
CA PRO A 422 8.42 -25.31 -30.34
C PRO A 422 9.65 -25.00 -29.45
N TYR A 423 10.44 -26.02 -29.12
CA TYR A 423 11.68 -25.91 -28.35
C TYR A 423 12.90 -25.51 -29.19
N LEU A 424 12.71 -25.19 -30.48
CA LEU A 424 13.69 -24.52 -31.33
C LEU A 424 13.37 -23.03 -31.53
N ALA A 425 12.14 -22.61 -31.22
CA ALA A 425 11.71 -21.23 -31.44
C ALA A 425 12.52 -20.25 -30.59
N MET A 426 12.93 -19.14 -31.21
CA MET A 426 13.66 -18.05 -30.58
C MET A 426 13.14 -16.70 -31.09
N PRO A 427 13.00 -15.69 -30.22
CA PRO A 427 12.58 -14.35 -30.65
C PRO A 427 13.70 -13.64 -31.42
N GLU A 428 13.33 -12.63 -32.21
CA GLU A 428 14.29 -11.82 -32.98
C GLU A 428 15.34 -11.15 -32.09
N ALA A 429 14.96 -10.76 -30.86
CA ALA A 429 15.86 -10.20 -29.86
C ALA A 429 17.03 -11.14 -29.49
N ALA A 430 16.89 -12.46 -29.68
CA ALA A 430 17.92 -13.45 -29.38
C ALA A 430 18.86 -13.75 -30.57
N ALA A 431 18.79 -12.99 -31.66
CA ALA A 431 19.51 -13.27 -32.91
C ALA A 431 21.04 -13.43 -32.72
N ALA A 432 21.65 -12.68 -31.81
CA ALA A 432 23.09 -12.78 -31.51
C ALA A 432 23.46 -14.17 -30.98
N ILE A 433 22.68 -14.69 -30.03
CA ILE A 433 22.90 -16.01 -29.42
C ILE A 433 22.60 -17.13 -30.43
N VAL A 434 21.54 -16.98 -31.22
CA VAL A 434 21.21 -17.93 -32.29
C VAL A 434 22.36 -18.03 -33.30
N THR A 435 22.90 -16.88 -33.72
CA THR A 435 24.04 -16.82 -34.64
C THR A 435 25.28 -17.46 -34.04
N GLN A 436 25.56 -17.20 -32.76
CA GLN A 436 26.67 -17.82 -32.05
C GLN A 436 26.52 -19.33 -31.96
N GLY A 437 25.33 -19.85 -31.63
CA GLY A 437 25.04 -21.28 -31.58
C GLY A 437 25.23 -21.97 -32.93
N ALA A 438 24.74 -21.35 -34.00
CA ALA A 438 24.92 -21.84 -35.37
C ALA A 438 26.40 -21.88 -35.80
N ALA A 439 27.23 -20.94 -35.32
CA ALA A 439 28.65 -20.89 -35.63
C ALA A 439 29.49 -21.97 -34.91
N LEU A 440 28.93 -22.63 -33.90
CA LEU A 440 29.60 -23.72 -33.16
C LEU A 440 29.49 -25.08 -33.86
N VAL A 441 28.68 -25.18 -34.92
CA VAL A 441 28.33 -26.46 -35.55
C VAL A 441 28.51 -26.44 -37.06
N ASP A 442 28.94 -27.56 -37.63
CA ASP A 442 29.09 -27.74 -39.08
C ASP A 442 27.91 -28.51 -39.68
N GLU A 443 27.67 -28.30 -40.98
CA GLU A 443 26.74 -29.13 -41.74
C GLU A 443 27.13 -30.61 -41.66
N GLY A 444 26.20 -31.46 -41.21
CA GLY A 444 26.40 -32.90 -41.07
C GLY A 444 26.72 -33.38 -39.64
N MET A 445 26.92 -32.48 -38.68
CA MET A 445 27.02 -32.87 -37.27
C MET A 445 25.70 -33.46 -36.76
N SER A 446 25.79 -34.59 -36.05
CA SER A 446 24.67 -35.21 -35.32
C SER A 446 24.24 -34.35 -34.12
N ALA A 447 23.05 -34.59 -33.56
CA ALA A 447 22.59 -33.80 -32.41
C ALA A 447 23.51 -33.97 -31.19
N ALA A 448 24.01 -35.19 -30.96
CA ALA A 448 24.99 -35.46 -29.90
C ALA A 448 26.29 -34.65 -30.08
N GLN A 449 26.80 -34.56 -31.31
CA GLN A 449 27.99 -33.76 -31.63
C GLN A 449 27.74 -32.26 -31.41
N ARG A 450 26.56 -31.75 -31.79
CA ARG A 450 26.18 -30.36 -31.58
C ARG A 450 26.07 -30.01 -30.09
N VAL A 451 25.47 -30.88 -29.28
CA VAL A 451 25.41 -30.72 -27.82
C VAL A 451 26.81 -30.67 -27.23
N GLN A 452 27.70 -31.59 -27.65
CA GLN A 452 29.08 -31.62 -27.18
C GLN A 452 29.86 -30.36 -27.60
N ALA A 453 29.63 -29.82 -28.80
CA ALA A 453 30.26 -28.59 -29.26
C ALA A 453 29.82 -27.37 -28.44
N VAL A 454 28.51 -27.23 -28.16
CA VAL A 454 27.99 -26.15 -27.30
C VAL A 454 28.50 -26.29 -25.87
N HIS A 455 28.46 -27.50 -25.30
CA HIS A 455 29.01 -27.76 -23.97
C HIS A 455 30.51 -27.44 -23.90
N GLY A 456 31.29 -27.87 -24.89
CA GLY A 456 32.71 -27.54 -25.01
C GLY A 456 32.96 -26.04 -25.05
N PHE A 457 32.24 -25.29 -25.87
CA PHE A 457 32.35 -23.82 -25.91
C PHE A 457 32.12 -23.16 -24.54
N MET A 458 31.11 -23.63 -23.80
CA MET A 458 30.72 -23.08 -22.50
C MET A 458 31.59 -23.54 -21.32
N THR A 459 32.46 -24.54 -21.51
CA THR A 459 33.28 -25.13 -20.43
C THR A 459 34.78 -25.07 -20.69
N GLU A 460 35.21 -24.94 -21.95
CA GLU A 460 36.59 -24.77 -22.34
C GLU A 460 37.02 -23.30 -22.22
N GLY A 461 38.08 -23.06 -21.45
CA GLY A 461 38.63 -21.71 -21.20
C GLY A 461 38.29 -21.17 -19.82
N LEU A 462 38.51 -19.86 -19.64
CA LEU A 462 38.24 -19.18 -18.37
C LEU A 462 36.76 -18.75 -18.32
N TRP A 463 35.95 -19.55 -17.61
CA TRP A 463 34.58 -19.26 -17.24
C TRP A 463 34.52 -19.09 -15.73
N ASN A 464 33.97 -17.97 -15.27
CA ASN A 464 33.91 -17.63 -13.86
C ASN A 464 32.48 -17.74 -13.32
N TYR A 465 32.33 -18.35 -12.16
CA TYR A 465 31.07 -18.32 -11.43
C TYR A 465 31.07 -17.12 -10.47
N SER A 466 30.04 -16.28 -10.53
CA SER A 466 29.84 -15.16 -9.62
C SER A 466 28.37 -14.83 -9.47
N GLU A 467 27.90 -14.84 -8.22
CA GLU A 467 26.52 -14.50 -7.82
C GLU A 467 26.34 -12.99 -7.61
N GLN A 468 27.47 -12.27 -7.49
CA GLN A 468 27.55 -10.84 -7.25
C GLN A 468 27.57 -10.02 -8.54
N LEU A 469 27.76 -10.65 -9.70
CA LEU A 469 27.67 -9.98 -10.99
C LEU A 469 26.21 -9.92 -11.45
N ASP A 470 25.57 -8.79 -11.15
CA ASP A 470 24.27 -8.44 -11.71
C ASP A 470 24.48 -7.93 -13.14
N LEU A 471 23.87 -8.59 -14.13
CA LEU A 471 23.84 -8.11 -15.51
C LEU A 471 22.56 -7.27 -15.66
N PRO A 472 22.66 -5.93 -15.74
CA PRO A 472 21.48 -5.07 -15.78
C PRO A 472 20.55 -5.50 -16.92
N GLY A 473 19.30 -5.81 -16.59
CA GLY A 473 18.28 -6.21 -17.57
C GLY A 473 18.04 -7.71 -17.74
N PHE A 474 18.82 -8.58 -17.09
CA PHE A 474 18.50 -10.01 -17.02
C PHE A 474 17.52 -10.29 -15.86
N ALA A 475 16.33 -10.81 -16.16
CA ALA A 475 15.26 -11.14 -15.20
C ALA A 475 14.68 -9.96 -14.36
N GLY A 476 14.97 -8.71 -14.73
CA GLY A 476 14.48 -7.50 -14.04
C GLY A 476 13.49 -6.67 -14.86
N ALA A 477 12.60 -5.93 -14.19
CA ALA A 477 11.65 -5.04 -14.84
C ALA A 477 12.37 -3.84 -15.51
N GLY A 478 12.57 -3.94 -16.84
CA GLY A 478 12.98 -2.81 -17.67
C GLY A 478 14.30 -2.94 -18.43
N GLY A 479 14.82 -4.15 -18.67
CA GLY A 479 15.98 -4.35 -19.54
C GLY A 479 15.80 -5.44 -20.61
N ASP A 480 16.75 -5.49 -21.52
CA ASP A 480 16.81 -6.37 -22.69
C ASP A 480 17.50 -7.70 -22.35
N GLY A 481 16.81 -8.61 -21.66
CA GLY A 481 17.43 -9.83 -21.12
C GLY A 481 18.20 -10.72 -22.12
N TRP A 482 17.88 -10.68 -23.42
CA TRP A 482 18.69 -11.33 -24.46
C TRP A 482 20.02 -10.63 -24.77
N GLU A 483 20.08 -9.30 -24.68
CA GLU A 483 21.32 -8.52 -24.80
C GLU A 483 22.21 -8.75 -23.58
N ALA A 484 21.63 -8.77 -22.38
CA ALA A 484 22.35 -9.15 -21.17
C ALA A 484 22.94 -10.57 -21.27
N LEU A 485 22.19 -11.52 -21.81
CA LEU A 485 22.68 -12.88 -22.04
C LEU A 485 23.76 -12.97 -23.13
N ALA A 486 23.72 -12.10 -24.14
CA ALA A 486 24.81 -11.96 -25.10
C ALA A 486 26.08 -11.37 -24.44
N GLY A 487 25.93 -10.34 -23.60
CA GLY A 487 27.02 -9.78 -22.80
C GLY A 487 27.63 -10.79 -21.82
N PHE A 488 26.84 -11.72 -21.29
CA PHE A 488 27.35 -12.85 -20.50
C PHE A 488 28.32 -13.74 -21.31
N LEU A 489 28.02 -14.05 -22.58
CA LEU A 489 28.91 -14.85 -23.43
C LEU A 489 30.25 -14.15 -23.71
N GLU A 490 30.27 -12.82 -23.70
CA GLU A 490 31.48 -12.01 -23.85
C GLU A 490 32.29 -11.94 -22.55
N THR A 491 31.61 -11.65 -21.42
CA THR A 491 32.23 -11.49 -20.09
C THR A 491 32.65 -12.81 -19.46
N ARG A 492 31.97 -13.91 -19.81
CA ARG A 492 32.17 -15.28 -19.29
C ARG A 492 32.13 -15.37 -17.77
N SER A 493 31.35 -14.50 -17.14
CA SER A 493 31.18 -14.47 -15.69
C SER A 493 29.70 -14.32 -15.37
N GLY A 494 29.17 -15.16 -14.48
CA GLY A 494 27.76 -15.14 -14.12
C GLY A 494 27.41 -16.28 -13.15
N TYR A 495 26.12 -16.48 -12.87
CA TYR A 495 25.63 -17.57 -12.03
C TYR A 495 24.78 -18.55 -12.86
N CYS A 496 24.29 -19.62 -12.23
CA CYS A 496 23.72 -20.79 -12.92
C CYS A 496 22.58 -20.48 -13.90
N VAL A 497 21.73 -19.46 -13.66
CA VAL A 497 20.68 -19.07 -14.63
C VAL A 497 21.25 -18.52 -15.93
N HIS A 498 22.33 -17.73 -15.87
CA HIS A 498 23.02 -17.23 -17.07
C HIS A 498 23.59 -18.39 -17.89
N TYR A 499 24.29 -19.32 -17.23
CA TYR A 499 24.84 -20.51 -17.88
C TYR A 499 23.75 -21.37 -18.51
N ALA A 500 22.69 -21.70 -17.77
CA ALA A 500 21.58 -22.52 -18.26
C ALA A 500 20.86 -21.87 -19.45
N SER A 501 20.55 -20.58 -19.34
CA SER A 501 19.84 -19.83 -20.39
C SER A 501 20.70 -19.66 -21.65
N ALA A 502 21.98 -19.34 -21.49
CA ALA A 502 22.91 -19.21 -22.60
C ALA A 502 23.08 -20.54 -23.33
N THR A 503 23.28 -21.62 -22.57
CA THR A 503 23.41 -22.98 -23.12
C THR A 503 22.15 -23.40 -23.87
N ALA A 504 20.96 -23.19 -23.30
CA ALA A 504 19.70 -23.48 -24.00
C ALA A 504 19.54 -22.64 -25.28
N GLY A 505 19.88 -21.34 -25.25
CA GLY A 505 19.85 -20.47 -26.43
C GLY A 505 20.83 -20.90 -27.52
N LEU A 506 22.07 -21.25 -27.15
CA LEU A 506 23.09 -21.74 -28.08
C LEU A 506 22.69 -23.09 -28.70
N LEU A 507 22.11 -24.00 -27.91
CA LEU A 507 21.59 -25.28 -28.41
C LEU A 507 20.47 -25.07 -29.43
N ARG A 508 19.52 -24.17 -29.15
CA ARG A 508 18.47 -23.82 -30.11
C ARG A 508 19.05 -23.22 -31.39
N GLY A 509 20.05 -22.35 -31.28
CA GLY A 509 20.80 -21.81 -32.42
C GLY A 509 21.54 -22.88 -33.23
N ALA A 510 22.04 -23.92 -32.57
CA ALA A 510 22.63 -25.10 -33.19
C ALA A 510 21.57 -26.08 -33.78
N GLY A 511 20.29 -25.76 -33.69
CA GLY A 511 19.20 -26.61 -34.19
C GLY A 511 18.96 -27.85 -33.33
N VAL A 512 19.24 -27.78 -32.02
CA VAL A 512 18.90 -28.82 -31.03
C VAL A 512 17.77 -28.27 -30.14
N PRO A 513 16.60 -28.94 -30.08
CA PRO A 513 15.51 -28.55 -29.18
C PRO A 513 16.00 -28.57 -27.74
N ALA A 514 15.85 -27.45 -27.04
CA ALA A 514 16.39 -27.28 -25.70
C ALA A 514 15.46 -26.47 -24.80
N ARG A 515 15.58 -26.64 -23.49
CA ARG A 515 14.80 -25.90 -22.46
C ARG A 515 15.65 -25.65 -21.22
N VAL A 516 15.26 -24.66 -20.42
CA VAL A 516 15.88 -24.42 -19.12
C VAL A 516 15.11 -25.18 -18.04
N VAL A 517 15.82 -25.68 -17.04
CA VAL A 517 15.26 -26.39 -15.89
C VAL A 517 15.69 -25.67 -14.63
N ILE A 518 14.75 -25.51 -13.71
CA ILE A 518 14.99 -25.02 -12.36
C ILE A 518 14.81 -26.18 -11.38
N GLY A 519 15.72 -26.31 -10.44
CA GLY A 519 15.73 -27.41 -9.49
C GLY A 519 16.81 -27.26 -8.43
N PHE A 520 17.36 -28.39 -8.01
CA PHE A 520 18.39 -28.48 -6.99
C PHE A 520 19.51 -29.42 -7.41
N LEU A 521 20.75 -29.05 -7.07
CA LEU A 521 21.88 -29.96 -6.99
C LEU A 521 21.60 -31.06 -5.95
N PRO A 522 22.39 -32.14 -5.96
CA PRO A 522 22.08 -33.31 -5.13
C PRO A 522 22.17 -33.07 -3.61
N GLY A 523 22.72 -31.94 -3.18
CA GLY A 523 22.89 -31.57 -1.79
C GLY A 523 24.05 -32.29 -1.11
N SER A 524 23.98 -32.34 0.22
CA SER A 524 25.01 -32.95 1.08
C SER A 524 24.63 -34.37 1.51
N ASP A 525 25.61 -35.28 1.54
CA ASP A 525 25.43 -36.65 2.03
C ASP A 525 25.12 -36.65 3.54
N ILE A 526 24.04 -37.34 3.93
CA ILE A 526 23.62 -37.52 5.32
C ILE A 526 23.36 -39.00 5.61
N SER A 527 23.30 -39.37 6.89
CA SER A 527 23.02 -40.76 7.26
C SER A 527 21.66 -41.23 6.74
N GLY A 528 21.67 -42.03 5.67
CA GLY A 528 20.48 -42.62 5.06
C GLY A 528 19.87 -41.83 3.89
N GLY A 529 20.58 -40.85 3.32
CA GLY A 529 20.12 -40.10 2.15
C GLY A 529 20.92 -38.82 1.90
N TRP A 530 20.23 -37.82 1.37
CA TRP A 530 20.81 -36.54 0.97
C TRP A 530 19.98 -35.39 1.55
N ALA A 531 20.65 -34.33 2.00
CA ALA A 531 20.01 -33.11 2.49
C ALA A 531 20.23 -31.97 1.50
N VAL A 532 19.13 -31.36 1.07
CA VAL A 532 19.11 -30.26 0.11
C VAL A 532 18.69 -28.98 0.81
N SER A 533 19.44 -27.92 0.57
CA SER A 533 19.20 -26.59 1.14
C SER A 533 18.91 -25.54 0.06
N THR A 534 18.65 -24.30 0.48
CA THR A 534 18.46 -23.17 -0.43
C THR A 534 19.70 -22.89 -1.28
N ASN A 535 20.90 -23.17 -0.77
CA ASN A 535 22.16 -22.99 -1.49
C ASN A 535 22.37 -24.04 -2.59
N ASP A 536 21.64 -25.15 -2.54
CA ASP A 536 21.68 -26.18 -3.58
C ASP A 536 20.77 -25.84 -4.76
N MET A 537 20.02 -24.73 -4.71
CA MET A 537 19.11 -24.36 -5.79
C MET A 537 19.90 -24.02 -7.05
N HIS A 538 19.46 -24.55 -8.18
CA HIS A 538 20.28 -24.58 -9.38
C HIS A 538 19.45 -24.58 -10.66
N ALA A 539 20.08 -24.11 -11.74
CA ALA A 539 19.50 -24.12 -13.08
C ALA A 539 20.43 -24.80 -14.06
N TRP A 540 19.86 -25.59 -14.98
CA TRP A 540 20.59 -26.25 -16.06
C TRP A 540 19.79 -26.24 -17.36
N ALA A 541 20.44 -26.55 -18.49
CA ALA A 541 19.76 -26.77 -19.75
C ALA A 541 19.47 -28.25 -19.98
N GLU A 542 18.39 -28.57 -20.67
CA GLU A 542 18.14 -29.91 -21.22
C GLU A 542 18.05 -29.85 -22.74
N ALA A 543 18.60 -30.86 -23.41
CA ALA A 543 18.54 -31.04 -24.85
C ALA A 543 17.76 -32.31 -25.19
N TRP A 544 16.90 -32.26 -26.20
CA TRP A 544 16.22 -33.45 -26.72
C TRP A 544 17.12 -34.22 -27.69
N ILE A 545 17.31 -35.52 -27.46
CA ILE A 545 18.11 -36.40 -28.30
C ILE A 545 17.32 -37.68 -28.62
N ASP A 546 17.21 -38.02 -29.90
CA ASP A 546 16.46 -39.19 -30.35
C ASP A 546 17.01 -40.47 -29.71
N GLY A 547 16.13 -41.23 -29.05
CA GLY A 547 16.49 -42.47 -28.34
C GLY A 547 17.16 -42.28 -26.97
N ALA A 548 17.52 -41.05 -26.57
CA ALA A 548 18.04 -40.72 -25.24
C ALA A 548 17.10 -39.83 -24.40
N GLY A 549 16.10 -39.22 -25.05
CA GLY A 549 15.11 -38.34 -24.44
C GLY A 549 15.69 -36.96 -24.10
N TRP A 550 15.13 -36.31 -23.07
CA TRP A 550 15.72 -35.10 -22.50
C TRP A 550 17.01 -35.43 -21.74
N VAL A 551 18.11 -34.79 -22.13
CA VAL A 551 19.45 -34.99 -21.57
C VAL A 551 19.93 -33.70 -20.90
N ARG A 552 20.43 -33.80 -19.67
CA ARG A 552 20.99 -32.64 -18.95
C ARG A 552 22.30 -32.17 -19.60
N VAL A 553 22.36 -30.88 -19.90
CA VAL A 553 23.54 -30.16 -20.38
C VAL A 553 23.92 -29.13 -19.32
N GLU A 554 24.80 -29.54 -18.41
CA GLU A 554 25.31 -28.69 -17.33
C GLU A 554 26.58 -28.00 -17.78
N THR A 555 26.60 -26.67 -17.72
CA THR A 555 27.74 -25.86 -18.16
C THR A 555 28.27 -24.93 -17.08
N THR A 556 27.67 -24.94 -15.88
CA THR A 556 28.11 -24.11 -14.75
C THR A 556 29.42 -24.66 -14.19
N PRO A 557 30.48 -23.85 -14.07
CA PRO A 557 31.75 -24.29 -13.48
C PRO A 557 31.56 -24.89 -12.08
N GLY A 558 32.12 -26.08 -11.85
CA GLY A 558 32.07 -26.76 -10.55
C GLY A 558 30.82 -27.62 -10.29
N ALA A 559 29.68 -27.29 -10.90
CA ALA A 559 28.40 -28.00 -10.67
C ALA A 559 28.39 -29.46 -11.18
N GLY A 560 29.27 -29.80 -12.15
CA GLY A 560 29.35 -31.12 -12.77
C GLY A 560 29.89 -32.25 -11.86
N THR A 561 30.36 -31.96 -10.65
CA THR A 561 30.95 -32.97 -9.75
C THR A 561 29.96 -33.56 -8.73
N GLY A 562 28.71 -33.09 -8.71
CA GLY A 562 27.70 -33.55 -7.74
C GLY A 562 27.98 -33.12 -6.30
N VAL A 563 28.93 -32.21 -6.09
CA VAL A 563 29.23 -31.56 -4.81
C VAL A 563 28.89 -30.08 -5.00
N ALA A 564 28.04 -29.54 -4.13
CA ALA A 564 27.81 -28.10 -4.06
C ALA A 564 29.15 -27.36 -4.03
N SER A 565 29.28 -26.31 -4.84
CA SER A 565 30.50 -25.51 -4.94
C SER A 565 30.94 -25.05 -3.54
N PRO A 566 32.12 -25.44 -3.04
CA PRO A 566 32.61 -24.91 -1.77
C PRO A 566 33.10 -23.49 -2.00
N GLU A 567 32.30 -22.53 -1.58
CA GLU A 567 32.79 -21.19 -1.29
C GLU A 567 33.89 -21.32 -0.21
N GLY A 568 35.14 -20.98 -0.57
CA GLY A 568 36.26 -20.93 0.38
C GLY A 568 37.44 -21.88 0.13
N ALA A 569 38.02 -21.88 -1.08
CA ALA A 569 39.42 -22.24 -1.25
C ALA A 569 40.19 -21.01 -1.77
N GLU A 570 40.86 -20.31 -0.85
CA GLU A 570 41.85 -19.28 -1.14
C GLU A 570 42.83 -19.79 -2.22
N ILE A 571 42.76 -19.25 -3.43
CA ILE A 571 43.91 -19.31 -4.34
C ILE A 571 44.95 -18.35 -3.76
N THR A 572 45.85 -18.92 -2.97
CA THR A 572 46.99 -18.22 -2.38
C THR A 572 47.88 -17.69 -3.51
N GLN A 573 47.95 -16.37 -3.66
CA GLN A 573 49.07 -15.72 -4.35
C GLN A 573 49.71 -14.67 -3.42
N SER A 574 50.95 -14.95 -3.03
CA SER A 574 51.88 -14.02 -2.37
C SER A 574 52.36 -12.90 -3.32
N PRO A 575 52.92 -11.78 -2.82
CA PRO A 575 52.44 -10.44 -3.17
C PRO A 575 53.35 -9.57 -4.07
N THR A 576 52.79 -8.43 -4.51
CA THR A 576 53.44 -7.09 -4.75
C THR A 576 53.91 -6.78 -6.20
N PRO A 577 53.91 -5.51 -6.72
CA PRO A 577 53.36 -4.23 -6.21
C PRO A 577 52.40 -3.46 -7.17
N GLU A 578 51.74 -2.46 -6.57
CA GLU A 578 51.08 -1.26 -7.09
C GLU A 578 51.82 -0.51 -8.23
N PRO A 579 51.11 0.20 -9.13
CA PRO A 579 51.09 1.65 -8.97
C PRO A 579 49.73 2.37 -9.23
N THR A 580 49.57 3.41 -8.41
CA THR A 580 48.83 4.69 -8.41
C THR A 580 48.38 5.30 -9.77
N PRO A 581 47.33 6.16 -9.78
CA PRO A 581 46.39 6.37 -10.90
C PRO A 581 46.69 7.62 -11.77
N SER A 582 46.02 7.74 -12.91
CA SER A 582 45.93 9.01 -13.65
C SER A 582 44.63 9.16 -14.47
N GLU A 583 43.87 10.17 -14.04
CA GLU A 583 43.25 11.26 -14.81
C GLU A 583 42.14 10.97 -15.85
N THR A 584 40.92 11.24 -15.37
CA THR A 584 39.81 11.97 -16.02
C THR A 584 40.24 13.03 -17.04
N PRO A 585 39.45 13.22 -18.11
CA PRO A 585 38.82 14.54 -18.29
C PRO A 585 37.28 14.47 -18.48
N GLU A 586 36.59 15.35 -17.74
CA GLU A 586 35.31 15.95 -18.09
C GLU A 586 35.40 16.67 -19.44
N GLU A 587 34.31 16.73 -20.22
CA GLU A 587 33.48 17.94 -20.37
C GLU A 587 32.56 17.86 -21.61
N THR A 588 31.32 18.35 -21.43
CA THR A 588 30.46 19.02 -22.43
C THR A 588 29.24 18.25 -22.98
N ALA A 589 28.06 18.68 -22.54
CA ALA A 589 26.76 18.61 -23.22
C ALA A 589 26.33 20.04 -23.65
N PRO A 590 25.15 20.26 -24.25
CA PRO A 590 24.50 19.72 -25.46
C PRO A 590 24.25 20.87 -26.49
N PRO A 591 23.47 20.71 -27.58
CA PRO A 591 22.03 21.01 -27.49
C PRO A 591 21.06 20.28 -28.47
N THR A 592 19.80 20.17 -28.03
CA THR A 592 18.51 20.46 -28.73
C THR A 592 18.31 20.11 -30.21
N ALA A 593 17.31 19.25 -30.51
CA ALA A 593 16.06 19.66 -31.18
C ALA A 593 15.17 18.45 -31.57
N SER A 594 13.89 18.56 -31.22
CA SER A 594 12.78 17.76 -31.73
C SER A 594 12.49 18.12 -33.20
N PRO A 595 11.95 17.19 -34.00
CA PRO A 595 10.66 17.51 -34.63
C PRO A 595 9.68 16.33 -34.73
N THR A 596 8.43 16.59 -34.35
CA THR A 596 7.21 16.09 -35.01
C THR A 596 6.76 17.24 -35.94
N PRO A 597 6.12 17.05 -37.13
CA PRO A 597 4.88 16.29 -37.28
C PRO A 597 4.61 15.64 -38.67
N SER A 598 3.46 14.95 -38.77
CA SER A 598 2.38 15.24 -39.75
C SER A 598 1.87 14.04 -40.60
N THR A 599 0.60 13.69 -40.32
CA THR A 599 -0.53 13.39 -41.26
C THR A 599 -0.43 12.21 -42.24
N ALA A 600 -1.44 11.42 -42.60
CA ALA A 600 -2.88 11.19 -42.34
C ALA A 600 -3.31 10.11 -43.39
N PRO A 601 -4.60 9.91 -43.77
CA PRO A 601 -5.77 9.34 -43.09
C PRO A 601 -6.33 8.09 -43.81
N THR A 602 -7.38 7.43 -43.28
CA THR A 602 -8.64 7.04 -43.99
C THR A 602 -9.48 6.07 -43.14
N ALA A 603 -10.73 6.46 -42.89
CA ALA A 603 -11.84 5.67 -42.32
C ALA A 603 -12.83 5.28 -43.46
N PRO A 604 -14.11 4.87 -43.28
CA PRO A 604 -14.84 4.20 -42.18
C PRO A 604 -15.83 3.06 -42.63
N ALA A 605 -16.44 2.35 -41.65
CA ALA A 605 -17.86 1.92 -41.55
C ALA A 605 -18.47 0.82 -42.49
N PRO A 606 -19.70 0.28 -42.25
CA PRO A 606 -20.38 -0.17 -41.00
C PRO A 606 -21.34 -1.41 -41.14
N SER A 607 -21.91 -1.83 -39.99
CA SER A 607 -23.30 -2.30 -39.70
C SER A 607 -23.96 -3.55 -40.31
N ASP A 608 -24.60 -4.34 -39.42
CA ASP A 608 -26.01 -4.84 -39.42
C ASP A 608 -26.28 -5.42 -37.99
N SER A 609 -27.24 -5.01 -37.12
CA SER A 609 -28.73 -4.91 -37.13
C SER A 609 -29.43 -6.20 -37.58
N ALA A 610 -30.42 -6.82 -36.91
CA ALA A 610 -31.40 -6.45 -35.86
C ALA A 610 -32.03 -7.74 -35.25
N ALA A 611 -32.26 -7.85 -33.92
CA ALA A 611 -33.54 -7.70 -33.16
C ALA A 611 -34.37 -9.02 -32.94
N PRO A 612 -35.50 -9.04 -32.19
CA PRO A 612 -35.58 -9.30 -30.73
C PRO A 612 -36.57 -10.43 -30.32
N GLY A 613 -36.45 -11.02 -29.11
CA GLY A 613 -37.39 -12.06 -28.64
C GLY A 613 -37.48 -12.27 -27.12
N ALA A 614 -38.54 -11.69 -26.52
CA ALA A 614 -39.31 -12.02 -25.30
C ALA A 614 -38.63 -12.33 -23.94
N PRO A 615 -38.98 -11.61 -22.85
CA PRO A 615 -38.58 -11.93 -21.48
C PRO A 615 -39.51 -12.99 -20.83
N SER A 616 -38.91 -13.90 -20.04
CA SER A 616 -39.62 -14.81 -19.13
C SER A 616 -39.93 -14.11 -17.79
N PRO A 617 -41.00 -14.50 -17.07
CA PRO A 617 -41.45 -13.78 -15.88
C PRO A 617 -40.57 -14.14 -14.67
N GLY A 618 -39.73 -13.20 -14.25
CA GLY A 618 -38.89 -13.31 -13.05
C GLY A 618 -38.10 -12.06 -12.67
N ASP A 619 -38.28 -10.95 -13.38
CA ASP A 619 -37.48 -9.74 -13.18
C ASP A 619 -37.91 -8.97 -11.92
N GLY A 620 -37.14 -9.18 -10.85
CA GLY A 620 -36.95 -8.13 -9.84
C GLY A 620 -36.45 -6.87 -10.52
N ILE A 621 -36.79 -5.71 -9.97
CA ILE A 621 -36.38 -4.40 -10.48
C ILE A 621 -34.84 -4.37 -10.54
N THR A 622 -34.26 -4.62 -11.71
CA THR A 622 -32.84 -4.46 -11.96
C THR A 622 -32.60 -2.98 -12.24
N ILE A 623 -32.20 -2.25 -11.19
CA ILE A 623 -31.75 -0.87 -11.35
C ILE A 623 -30.38 -0.94 -12.00
N ASP A 624 -30.28 -0.38 -13.22
CA ASP A 624 -29.01 -0.22 -13.93
C ASP A 624 -27.94 0.34 -12.96
N PRO A 625 -26.80 -0.36 -12.76
CA PRO A 625 -25.73 0.10 -11.89
C PRO A 625 -25.23 1.51 -12.23
N ALA A 626 -25.31 1.91 -13.50
CA ALA A 626 -24.97 3.27 -13.92
C ALA A 626 -26.02 4.30 -13.45
N LEU A 627 -27.31 3.95 -13.50
CA LEU A 627 -28.39 4.79 -12.98
C LEU A 627 -28.33 4.88 -11.45
N LEU A 628 -28.02 3.77 -10.76
CA LEU A 628 -27.84 3.75 -9.32
C LEU A 628 -26.64 4.62 -8.90
N ARG A 629 -25.50 4.53 -9.61
CA ARG A 629 -24.34 5.41 -9.40
C ARG A 629 -24.70 6.88 -9.64
N ALA A 630 -25.40 7.20 -10.73
CA ALA A 630 -25.85 8.55 -11.01
C ALA A 630 -26.83 9.09 -9.95
N LEU A 631 -27.74 8.25 -9.44
CA LEU A 631 -28.66 8.59 -8.35
C LEU A 631 -27.93 8.80 -7.02
N LEU A 632 -26.92 7.98 -6.72
CA LEU A 632 -26.08 8.11 -5.51
C LEU A 632 -25.20 9.37 -5.58
N ILE A 633 -24.62 9.67 -6.73
CA ILE A 633 -23.88 10.93 -6.95
C ILE A 633 -24.83 12.13 -6.83
N GLY A 634 -26.01 12.06 -7.47
CA GLY A 634 -27.03 13.09 -7.37
C GLY A 634 -27.53 13.31 -5.93
N LEU A 635 -27.74 12.23 -5.19
CA LEU A 635 -28.11 12.26 -3.77
C LEU A 635 -26.98 12.81 -2.91
N GLY A 636 -25.73 12.44 -3.19
CA GLY A 636 -24.55 12.98 -2.53
C GLY A 636 -24.41 14.49 -2.73
N VAL A 637 -24.56 14.97 -3.97
CA VAL A 637 -24.57 16.41 -4.28
C VAL A 637 -25.74 17.11 -3.58
N LEU A 638 -26.94 16.52 -3.59
CA LEU A 638 -28.10 17.08 -2.88
C LEU A 638 -27.87 17.16 -1.37
N LEU A 639 -27.25 16.15 -0.76
CA LEU A 639 -26.91 16.11 0.66
C LEU A 639 -25.86 17.16 1.02
N VAL A 640 -24.83 17.33 0.18
CA VAL A 640 -23.81 18.39 0.35
C VAL A 640 -24.45 19.77 0.26
N LEU A 641 -25.36 20.00 -0.69
CA LEU A 641 -26.10 21.25 -0.83
C LEU A 641 -27.11 21.48 0.33
N ALA A 642 -27.68 20.41 0.90
CA ALA A 642 -28.59 20.48 2.03
C ALA A 642 -27.88 20.59 3.39
N LEU A 643 -26.58 20.27 3.45
CA LEU A 643 -25.78 20.22 4.68
C LEU A 643 -25.86 21.52 5.52
N PRO A 644 -25.70 22.74 4.95
CA PRO A 644 -25.81 23.98 5.73
C PRO A 644 -27.20 24.19 6.34
N ALA A 645 -28.25 23.82 5.60
CA ALA A 645 -29.64 23.94 6.04
C ALA A 645 -29.95 22.96 7.19
N ILE A 646 -29.44 21.72 7.10
CA ILE A 646 -29.56 20.69 8.13
C ILE A 646 -28.83 21.12 9.41
N VAL A 647 -27.56 21.54 9.29
CA VAL A 647 -26.77 22.04 10.43
C VAL A 647 -27.47 23.21 11.11
N ARG A 648 -28.02 24.15 10.34
CA ARG A 648 -28.76 25.30 10.86
C ARG A 648 -30.06 24.91 11.58
N ALA A 649 -30.78 23.90 11.09
CA ALA A 649 -31.98 23.37 11.71
C ALA A 649 -31.69 22.66 13.04
N VAL A 650 -30.61 21.88 13.08
CA VAL A 650 -30.13 21.20 14.30
C VAL A 650 -29.65 22.21 15.34
N GLN A 651 -28.82 23.19 14.95
CA GLN A 651 -28.38 24.27 15.85
C GLN A 651 -29.56 25.02 16.46
N ARG A 652 -30.60 25.30 15.68
CA ARG A 652 -31.83 25.92 16.18
C ARG A 652 -32.50 25.04 17.22
N ALA A 653 -32.71 23.76 16.92
CA ALA A 653 -33.31 22.81 17.86
C ALA A 653 -32.52 22.74 19.19
N VAL A 654 -31.19 22.69 19.11
CA VAL A 654 -30.31 22.69 20.29
C VAL A 654 -30.37 24.01 21.07
N ARG A 655 -30.41 25.16 20.39
CA ARG A 655 -30.52 26.48 21.04
C ARG A 655 -31.86 26.64 21.76
N LEU A 656 -32.97 26.24 21.14
CA LEU A 656 -34.28 26.31 21.78
C LEU A 656 -34.37 25.39 23.01
N ARG A 657 -33.71 24.22 22.99
CA ARG A 657 -33.57 23.34 24.18
C ARG A 657 -32.84 24.00 25.36
N ARG A 658 -32.06 25.07 25.14
CA ARG A 658 -31.34 25.81 26.20
C ARG A 658 -32.21 26.89 26.88
N GLY A 659 -33.48 27.03 26.49
CA GLY A 659 -34.43 27.99 27.08
C GLY A 659 -34.17 29.42 26.63
N ALA A 660 -34.51 30.40 27.48
CA ALA A 660 -34.53 31.82 27.12
C ALA A 660 -33.19 32.36 26.57
N THR A 661 -32.06 31.95 27.14
CA THR A 661 -30.72 32.35 26.68
C THR A 661 -30.38 31.81 25.29
N GLY A 662 -30.82 30.58 24.98
CA GLY A 662 -30.67 29.99 23.66
C GLY A 662 -31.67 30.57 22.64
N GLY A 663 -32.88 30.90 23.06
CA GLY A 663 -33.86 31.64 22.24
C GLY A 663 -33.35 33.02 21.83
N TRP A 664 -32.70 33.75 22.75
CA TRP A 664 -32.08 35.05 22.46
C TRP A 664 -30.92 34.93 21.46
N ALA A 665 -30.07 33.90 21.61
CA ALA A 665 -29.00 33.61 20.65
C ALA A 665 -29.55 33.25 19.26
N GLU A 666 -30.70 32.59 19.18
CA GLU A 666 -31.36 32.25 17.91
C GLU A 666 -31.93 33.48 17.19
N LEU A 667 -32.45 34.48 17.91
CA LEU A 667 -32.89 35.75 17.31
C LEU A 667 -31.72 36.54 16.72
N ARG A 668 -30.59 36.59 17.44
CA ARG A 668 -29.34 37.19 16.94
C ARG A 668 -28.83 36.47 15.68
N ALA A 669 -28.84 35.14 15.68
CA ALA A 669 -28.43 34.35 14.52
C ALA A 669 -29.37 34.55 13.32
N THR A 670 -30.68 34.64 13.56
CA THR A 670 -31.67 34.90 12.50
C THR A 670 -31.47 36.29 11.87
N LEU A 671 -31.17 37.32 12.67
CA LEU A 671 -30.81 38.64 12.15
C LEU A 671 -29.52 38.60 11.32
N ALA A 672 -28.51 37.85 11.75
CA ALA A 672 -27.28 37.68 10.98
C ALA A 672 -27.55 36.96 9.65
N ASP A 673 -28.36 35.90 9.66
CA ASP A 673 -28.76 35.14 8.46
C ASP A 673 -29.48 36.02 7.42
N LEU A 674 -30.30 36.97 7.87
CA LEU A 674 -31.01 37.92 7.01
C LEU A 674 -30.15 39.13 6.59
N GLY A 675 -28.88 39.14 6.98
CA GLY A 675 -27.86 40.09 6.52
C GLY A 675 -27.71 41.34 7.38
N THR A 676 -28.13 41.30 8.65
CA THR A 676 -27.88 42.37 9.62
C THR A 676 -26.88 41.92 10.67
N LEU A 677 -25.66 42.47 10.58
CA LEU A 677 -24.57 42.15 11.48
C LEU A 677 -24.51 43.20 12.59
N LEU A 678 -24.61 42.73 13.83
CA LEU A 678 -24.32 43.54 15.00
C LEU A 678 -22.91 43.22 15.52
N PRO A 679 -22.18 44.23 16.04
CA PRO A 679 -20.90 44.02 16.70
C PRO A 679 -20.99 42.98 17.82
N ALA A 680 -19.90 42.26 18.10
CA ALA A 680 -19.86 41.30 19.21
C ALA A 680 -20.13 41.96 20.57
N SER A 681 -19.74 43.24 20.72
CA SER A 681 -19.99 44.10 21.88
C SER A 681 -21.43 44.64 21.97
N ALA A 682 -22.30 44.34 21.01
CA ALA A 682 -23.64 44.90 20.98
C ALA A 682 -24.45 44.47 22.21
N THR A 683 -24.99 45.46 22.92
CA THR A 683 -25.77 45.22 24.14
C THR A 683 -27.12 44.56 23.82
N PRO A 684 -27.75 43.87 24.78
CA PRO A 684 -29.10 43.33 24.60
C PRO A 684 -30.12 44.38 24.12
N GLY A 685 -29.98 45.63 24.59
CA GLY A 685 -30.81 46.75 24.14
C GLY A 685 -30.59 47.14 22.67
N GLN A 686 -29.35 47.09 22.18
CA GLN A 686 -29.03 47.37 20.77
C GLN A 686 -29.57 46.27 19.84
N LEU A 687 -29.50 45.00 20.26
CA LEU A 687 -30.11 43.89 19.52
C LEU A 687 -31.65 44.02 19.50
N GLN A 688 -32.27 44.43 20.62
CA GLN A 688 -33.71 44.67 20.68
C GLN A 688 -34.14 45.82 19.78
N ALA A 689 -33.41 46.93 19.75
CA ALA A 689 -33.69 48.04 18.85
C ALA A 689 -33.56 47.62 17.36
N ALA A 690 -32.58 46.77 17.05
CA ALA A 690 -32.39 46.22 15.71
C ALA A 690 -33.53 45.27 15.29
N LEU A 691 -34.08 44.49 16.24
CA LEU A 691 -35.27 43.66 16.02
C LEU A 691 -36.52 44.53 15.83
N ALA A 692 -36.78 45.45 16.77
CA ALA A 692 -37.98 46.28 16.80
C ALA A 692 -38.13 47.20 15.57
N SER A 693 -37.01 47.64 14.98
CA SER A 693 -37.03 48.45 13.74
C SER A 693 -37.40 47.66 12.48
N ARG A 694 -37.52 46.33 12.55
CA ARG A 694 -37.68 45.43 11.38
C ARG A 694 -38.92 44.54 11.44
N VAL A 695 -39.67 44.60 12.53
CA VAL A 695 -40.85 43.77 12.75
C VAL A 695 -42.00 44.63 13.28
N GLU A 696 -43.23 44.15 13.10
CA GLU A 696 -44.42 44.81 13.62
C GLU A 696 -44.41 44.89 15.16
N PRO A 697 -45.16 45.85 15.78
CA PRO A 697 -45.15 46.07 17.23
C PRO A 697 -45.41 44.81 18.08
N ALA A 698 -46.26 43.90 17.60
CA ALA A 698 -46.55 42.64 18.28
C ALA A 698 -45.34 41.70 18.34
N ALA A 699 -44.58 41.60 17.25
CA ALA A 699 -43.35 40.81 17.19
C ALA A 699 -42.20 41.53 17.95
N ALA A 700 -42.15 42.86 17.95
CA ALA A 700 -41.19 43.62 18.74
C ALA A 700 -41.39 43.38 20.25
N ALA A 701 -42.65 43.35 20.70
CA ALA A 701 -43.01 42.99 22.08
C ALA A 701 -42.65 41.54 22.41
N ALA A 702 -42.80 40.60 21.46
CA ALA A 702 -42.35 39.22 21.63
C ALA A 702 -40.82 39.14 21.79
N ALA A 703 -40.05 39.86 20.98
CA ALA A 703 -38.60 39.95 21.11
C ALA A 703 -38.17 40.52 22.48
N ASP A 704 -38.89 41.52 22.99
CA ASP A 704 -38.58 42.11 24.31
C ASP A 704 -38.86 41.13 25.45
N ARG A 705 -39.93 40.32 25.34
CA ARG A 705 -40.18 39.22 26.29
C ARG A 705 -39.07 38.17 26.28
N VAL A 706 -38.58 37.78 25.09
CA VAL A 706 -37.40 36.89 24.98
C VAL A 706 -36.18 37.51 25.67
N ARG A 707 -35.91 38.79 25.42
CA ARG A 707 -34.78 39.53 26.03
C ARG A 707 -34.87 39.56 27.55
N LEU A 708 -35.99 40.03 28.10
CA LEU A 708 -36.18 40.17 29.54
C LEU A 708 -36.10 38.81 30.25
N THR A 709 -36.60 37.75 29.62
CA THR A 709 -36.50 36.38 30.16
C THR A 709 -35.07 35.86 30.12
N ALA A 710 -34.33 36.15 29.04
CA ALA A 710 -32.92 35.77 28.92
C ALA A 710 -32.02 36.54 29.92
N GLU A 711 -32.29 37.83 30.15
CA GLU A 711 -31.60 38.66 31.15
C GLU A 711 -31.87 38.15 32.56
N ARG A 712 -33.15 37.90 32.92
CA ARG A 712 -33.49 37.30 34.23
C ARG A 712 -32.80 35.95 34.43
N ALA A 713 -32.79 35.09 33.43
CA ALA A 713 -32.13 33.79 33.47
C ALA A 713 -30.58 33.87 33.56
N ALA A 714 -29.99 35.02 33.23
CA ALA A 714 -28.55 35.25 33.40
C ALA A 714 -28.18 35.71 34.81
N PHE A 715 -29.11 36.33 35.55
CA PHE A 715 -28.90 36.85 36.90
C PHE A 715 -29.49 35.97 38.01
N ASP A 716 -30.45 35.10 37.68
CA ASP A 716 -31.09 34.17 38.61
C ASP A 716 -30.79 32.72 38.21
N ALA A 717 -30.20 31.94 39.12
CA ALA A 717 -29.80 30.54 38.90
C ALA A 717 -30.98 29.56 39.08
N GLY A 718 -32.21 30.00 38.82
CA GLY A 718 -33.43 29.20 38.92
C GLY A 718 -33.62 28.21 37.75
N PRO A 719 -34.60 27.27 37.86
CA PRO A 719 -34.84 26.24 36.86
C PRO A 719 -35.10 26.85 35.48
N ARG A 720 -34.40 26.34 34.46
CA ARG A 720 -34.62 26.73 33.06
C ARG A 720 -36.04 26.34 32.67
N ASP A 721 -36.97 27.28 32.67
CA ASP A 721 -38.36 27.02 32.30
C ASP A 721 -38.41 26.63 30.81
N ARG A 722 -38.63 25.33 30.55
CA ARG A 722 -38.50 24.74 29.22
C ARG A 722 -39.77 25.03 28.40
N GLY A 723 -39.62 25.71 27.27
CA GLY A 723 -40.68 25.82 26.26
C GLY A 723 -41.54 27.09 26.26
N VAL A 724 -41.38 28.00 27.23
CA VAL A 724 -42.19 29.25 27.29
C VAL A 724 -41.79 30.26 26.18
N VAL A 725 -40.51 30.25 25.78
CA VAL A 725 -39.93 31.28 24.89
C VAL A 725 -39.98 30.89 23.40
N ASP A 726 -40.33 29.65 23.08
CA ASP A 726 -40.29 29.11 21.70
C ASP A 726 -41.38 29.69 20.80
N ALA A 727 -42.55 30.03 21.36
CA ALA A 727 -43.62 30.70 20.63
C ALA A 727 -43.24 32.14 20.25
N ASP A 728 -42.60 32.86 21.18
CA ASP A 728 -42.13 34.22 20.95
C ASP A 728 -40.98 34.26 19.93
N VAL A 729 -40.02 33.33 20.03
CA VAL A 729 -38.93 33.20 19.04
C VAL A 729 -39.47 32.88 17.64
N ARG A 730 -40.47 31.99 17.52
CA ARG A 730 -41.13 31.69 16.24
C ARG A 730 -41.84 32.91 15.65
N THR A 731 -42.57 33.64 16.49
CA THR A 731 -43.29 34.85 16.09
C THR A 731 -42.33 35.90 15.52
N VAL A 732 -41.22 36.16 16.22
CA VAL A 732 -40.20 37.11 15.77
C VAL A 732 -39.52 36.63 14.48
N ARG A 733 -39.18 35.34 14.37
CA ARG A 733 -38.56 34.77 13.15
C ARG A 733 -39.48 34.88 11.94
N GLN A 734 -40.78 34.59 12.10
CA GLN A 734 -41.74 34.68 11.01
C GLN A 734 -41.92 36.14 10.56
N ALA A 735 -41.99 37.09 11.50
CA ALA A 735 -42.05 38.50 11.18
C ALA A 735 -40.78 39.00 10.46
N LEU A 736 -39.59 38.60 10.93
CA LEU A 736 -38.32 38.92 10.26
C LEU A 736 -38.22 38.33 8.86
N ALA A 737 -38.69 37.10 8.66
CA ALA A 737 -38.72 36.46 7.34
C ALA A 737 -39.74 37.13 6.41
N ALA A 738 -40.91 37.53 6.92
CA ALA A 738 -41.93 38.23 6.15
C ALA A 738 -41.46 39.61 5.66
N GLY A 739 -40.65 40.31 6.48
CA GLY A 739 -40.04 41.59 6.13
C GLY A 739 -38.83 41.50 5.19
N ALA A 740 -38.35 40.29 4.85
CA ALA A 740 -37.17 40.09 4.02
C ALA A 740 -37.50 39.71 2.56
N PRO A 741 -36.75 40.23 1.56
CA PRO A 741 -36.96 39.86 0.16
C PRO A 741 -36.69 38.36 -0.06
N TRP A 742 -37.34 37.78 -1.06
CA TRP A 742 -37.32 36.31 -1.30
C TRP A 742 -35.89 35.76 -1.49
N TRP A 743 -35.00 36.50 -2.14
CA TRP A 743 -33.60 36.11 -2.35
C TRP A 743 -32.77 36.07 -1.04
N ARG A 744 -33.10 36.92 -0.05
CA ARG A 744 -32.46 36.88 1.28
C ARG A 744 -32.95 35.70 2.09
N ARG A 745 -34.22 35.32 1.93
CA ARG A 745 -34.79 34.13 2.57
C ARG A 745 -34.17 32.85 2.04
N THR A 746 -33.97 32.76 0.72
CA THR A 746 -33.30 31.61 0.08
C THR A 746 -31.82 31.57 0.44
N LEU A 747 -31.10 32.70 0.40
CA LEU A 747 -29.70 32.75 0.87
C LEU A 747 -29.57 32.38 2.35
N ALA A 748 -30.45 32.87 3.23
CA ALA A 748 -30.46 32.50 4.64
C ALA A 748 -30.72 31.00 4.89
N ALA A 749 -31.38 30.31 3.95
CA ALA A 749 -31.65 28.87 4.02
C ALA A 749 -30.50 28.02 3.47
N VAL A 750 -29.90 28.42 2.34
CA VAL A 750 -28.85 27.66 1.64
C VAL A 750 -27.44 28.00 2.17
N LEU A 751 -27.17 29.26 2.49
CA LEU A 751 -25.92 29.75 3.08
C LEU A 751 -26.21 30.68 4.28
N PRO A 752 -26.59 30.12 5.44
CA PRO A 752 -26.87 30.91 6.63
C PRO A 752 -25.62 31.67 7.08
N ARG A 753 -25.65 33.00 7.06
CA ARG A 753 -24.52 33.83 7.49
C ARG A 753 -24.16 33.69 8.97
N SER A 754 -25.08 33.19 9.80
CA SER A 754 -24.76 32.79 11.17
C SER A 754 -23.87 31.56 11.25
N LEU A 755 -23.76 30.75 10.19
CA LEU A 755 -22.71 29.75 10.01
C LEU A 755 -21.41 30.40 9.50
N ALA A 756 -21.51 31.48 8.71
CA ALA A 756 -20.34 32.24 8.24
C ALA A 756 -19.71 33.15 9.31
N GLY A 757 -20.35 33.39 10.46
CA GLY A 757 -19.68 33.95 11.64
C GLY A 757 -18.62 33.03 12.26
N ILE A 758 -18.47 31.82 11.70
CA ILE A 758 -17.39 30.86 11.92
C ILE A 758 -16.34 30.92 10.77
N VAL A 759 -16.62 31.65 9.67
CA VAL A 759 -15.83 31.61 8.40
C VAL A 759 -15.44 33.00 7.83
N ALA A 760 -16.02 34.13 8.23
CA ALA A 760 -15.56 35.45 7.79
C ALA A 760 -15.95 36.59 8.75
N ARG A 761 -14.93 37.33 9.22
CA ARG A 761 -14.99 38.79 9.43
C ARG A 761 -13.61 39.35 9.16
N ASP A 762 -13.46 39.99 8.01
CA ASP A 762 -13.03 41.38 7.92
C ASP A 762 -13.50 41.97 6.58
N ASP A 763 -13.47 43.29 6.50
CA ASP A 763 -13.93 44.23 5.45
C ASP A 763 -15.43 44.64 5.61
N ASP A 764 -15.79 45.89 5.89
CA ASP A 764 -15.18 47.14 5.45
C ASP A 764 -15.42 48.31 6.43
N GLU A 765 -14.51 49.28 6.33
CA GLU A 765 -14.36 50.53 7.09
C GLU A 765 -15.57 51.49 7.00
N GLY A 766 -15.75 52.27 8.08
CA GLY A 766 -16.73 53.35 8.21
C GLY A 766 -16.97 53.76 9.66
#